data_AF-A0AAU9RBE0-F1
#
_entry.id   AF-A0AAU9RBE0-F1
#
_cell.length_a   1.000
_cell.length_b   1.000
_cell.length_c   1.000
_cell.angle_alpha   90.00
_cell.angle_beta   90.00
_cell.angle_gamma   90.00
#
_symmetry.space_group_name_H-M   'P 1'
#
loop_
_entity.id
_entity.type
_entity.pdbx_description
1 polymer ?
#
loop_
_entity_poly.entity_id
_entity_poly.type
_entity_poly.pdbx_seq_one_letter_code
_entity_poly.pdbx_strand_id
1 'polypeptide(L)'
;MICRFIAFNSSKVSRILSPFPSLLSTKSSFSVAKLDDELLSTTNITSDHKDCLYQEVLSGMKKTGFREYLHGHLFRGLVSGLKQTHVEEIMSELMDESPDLSVWFFKELRDIYGFRHSRFSTLLVSHILAGQRRFKELQAIMEQLLQEEGKSTPFVFSSFSVESSGSAYLICEVLSKSFRNWDSTNVVWDMLLFLSSRLKMVDDSLYILGKMKDLSLNVSTQAYNSILYNFRDTDKMWDVYNRIDGKNEHTYSTVVDGLCRQQKLEDAVFFLRASEWKDIGPSVVSFNSIMSTYCKLGFVDMAKSFFCTVLKCGLVPSVYTHNILINGLCLAGAIEEASGLVGCMNKHGVEPDTVTYNILAKGYHLLGKISLASEVIKQMLDKGLSPDVITYTISLCGQCQLGNIDEGLRLLNDMLSEGIELKSVIPCSVMLTGLCKTGRIEEALSLFRDMKANGLSPDLVAYSIVIHGLCRLGEFEIAVWLYDEMCSKRILPNSRTVGAMLLGLCQKGMLLEARAHLDSLISAGYRLDIILYNIVIDGYAKSGCIEEALELFRVVIKSGITPNVATFNSLIYGYCKTLNIAEARKILDAIKLYGLVPSVVSYTTLMNAYANRGDTESVDELRLEMKAKGITPTNFTYSVIIKGLCIGKKLTKYKQVLRDMISKGITPDQVTDNTIIQSLCRVKDFSRAFEMFEVMKSPTPATYNILIDGLCFHGCIEKADSFLNSLQERDVSLSKFAYTTLIKAHCVKGDPETAAKLFLQLLDRGFDVCIRDYSAVINRLCRRKLTNEAKFFFRLMLSRGVSPDLDICRVMIRSSDVFAWTIKSGLLLISSNQRNGLLSHLIC
;
A
#
# COMPACT_ATOMS: atom_id res chain seq x y z
N MET A 1 0.25 42.85 -34.92
CA MET A 1 -0.69 42.29 -35.93
C MET A 1 -0.75 40.77 -35.75
N ILE A 2 -1.31 40.36 -34.61
CA ILE A 2 -1.31 39.00 -34.05
C ILE A 2 -2.38 38.10 -34.71
N CYS A 3 -3.07 38.59 -35.74
CA CYS A 3 -4.13 37.87 -36.45
C CYS A 3 -3.70 37.26 -37.80
N ARG A 4 -2.41 37.07 -38.09
CA ARG A 4 -1.97 36.49 -39.39
C ARG A 4 -0.96 35.35 -39.33
N PHE A 5 -0.65 34.80 -38.15
CA PHE A 5 0.19 33.60 -38.03
C PHE A 5 -0.54 32.38 -37.43
N ILE A 6 -1.84 32.50 -37.11
CA ILE A 6 -2.71 31.41 -36.62
C ILE A 6 -3.37 30.63 -37.80
N ALA A 7 -2.86 30.78 -39.03
CA ALA A 7 -3.47 30.23 -40.24
C ALA A 7 -2.78 28.97 -40.80
N PHE A 8 -1.83 28.34 -40.11
CA PHE A 8 -1.28 27.05 -40.55
C PHE A 8 -1.08 26.09 -39.38
N ASN A 9 -1.69 24.90 -39.50
CA ASN A 9 -1.63 23.72 -38.62
C ASN A 9 -2.65 23.59 -37.48
N SER A 10 -3.94 23.77 -37.79
CA SER A 10 -5.05 23.18 -36.98
C SER A 10 -5.34 21.70 -37.30
N SER A 11 -4.57 21.05 -38.18
CA SER A 11 -4.82 19.66 -38.66
C SER A 11 -4.18 18.54 -37.80
N LYS A 12 -3.54 18.86 -36.67
CA LYS A 12 -2.83 17.86 -35.84
C LYS A 12 -3.40 17.62 -34.43
N VAL A 13 -4.45 18.32 -34.02
CA VAL A 13 -5.15 18.07 -32.74
C VAL A 13 -6.48 17.31 -32.91
N SER A 14 -6.98 17.15 -34.15
CA SER A 14 -8.20 16.36 -34.45
C SER A 14 -7.94 14.87 -34.73
N ARG A 15 -6.70 14.38 -34.60
CA ARG A 15 -6.30 12.99 -34.97
C ARG A 15 -6.26 11.98 -33.82
N ILE A 16 -6.66 12.36 -32.61
CA ILE A 16 -6.79 11.43 -31.46
C ILE A 16 -8.27 11.05 -31.19
N LEU A 17 -9.22 11.62 -31.93
CA LEU A 17 -10.65 11.29 -31.85
C LEU A 17 -11.26 11.13 -33.25
N SER A 18 -10.81 10.13 -34.02
CA SER A 18 -11.59 9.58 -35.14
C SER A 18 -10.95 8.33 -35.74
N PRO A 19 -11.68 7.20 -35.77
CA PRO A 19 -11.41 6.16 -36.76
C PRO A 19 -12.70 5.87 -37.54
N PHE A 20 -13.23 6.85 -38.28
CA PHE A 20 -14.30 6.62 -39.26
C PHE A 20 -14.22 7.47 -40.56
N PRO A 21 -13.05 7.81 -41.17
CA PRO A 21 -13.09 8.41 -42.51
C PRO A 21 -13.05 7.41 -43.68
N SER A 22 -12.62 6.15 -43.50
CA SER A 22 -12.33 5.25 -44.63
C SER A 22 -13.50 4.41 -45.15
N LEU A 23 -14.71 4.55 -44.60
CA LEU A 23 -15.95 3.90 -45.08
C LEU A 23 -16.66 4.67 -46.23
N LEU A 24 -15.97 5.62 -46.86
CA LEU A 24 -16.53 6.56 -47.83
C LEU A 24 -16.08 6.25 -49.27
N SER A 25 -16.33 5.04 -49.77
CA SER A 25 -16.43 4.85 -51.24
C SER A 25 -17.24 3.62 -51.65
N THR A 26 -18.50 3.54 -51.28
CA THR A 26 -19.48 2.78 -52.07
C THR A 26 -20.74 3.63 -52.22
N LYS A 27 -21.07 3.95 -53.48
CA LYS A 27 -22.34 4.58 -53.86
C LYS A 27 -23.48 3.62 -53.51
N SER A 28 -24.57 4.22 -53.04
CA SER A 28 -25.76 3.62 -52.44
C SER A 28 -26.62 2.75 -53.36
N SER A 29 -27.18 1.68 -52.81
CA SER A 29 -28.57 1.28 -53.04
C SER A 29 -29.24 1.09 -51.67
N PHE A 30 -30.15 1.98 -51.29
CA PHE A 30 -30.86 1.91 -50.02
C PHE A 30 -31.95 0.85 -50.10
N SER A 31 -31.82 -0.24 -49.33
CA SER A 31 -32.98 -0.96 -48.81
C SER A 31 -32.97 -0.82 -47.30
N VAL A 32 -33.92 -0.07 -46.75
CA VAL A 32 -34.21 -0.11 -45.32
C VAL A 32 -34.70 -1.52 -45.00
N ALA A 33 -34.12 -2.19 -44.00
CA ALA A 33 -34.55 -3.51 -43.56
C ALA A 33 -36.05 -3.44 -43.20
N LYS A 34 -36.86 -4.32 -43.81
CA LYS A 34 -38.29 -4.42 -43.51
C LYS A 34 -38.51 -5.44 -42.41
N LEU A 35 -39.46 -5.13 -41.52
CA LEU A 35 -39.89 -6.00 -40.43
C LEU A 35 -40.56 -7.28 -40.99
N ASP A 36 -40.35 -8.41 -40.31
CA ASP A 36 -41.06 -9.65 -40.60
C ASP A 36 -42.51 -9.56 -40.07
N ASP A 37 -43.50 -9.61 -40.96
CA ASP A 37 -44.94 -9.54 -40.62
C ASP A 37 -45.38 -10.70 -39.69
N GLU A 38 -44.63 -11.81 -39.63
CA GLU A 38 -44.99 -13.00 -38.85
C GLU A 38 -44.79 -12.84 -37.32
N LEU A 39 -43.88 -11.99 -36.85
CA LEU A 39 -43.66 -11.75 -35.41
C LEU A 39 -44.79 -10.96 -34.75
N LEU A 40 -45.60 -10.25 -35.54
CA LEU A 40 -46.82 -9.57 -35.07
C LEU A 40 -48.00 -10.53 -34.83
N SER A 41 -47.86 -11.82 -35.19
CA SER A 41 -48.99 -12.75 -35.30
C SER A 41 -49.02 -13.90 -34.28
N THR A 42 -48.05 -14.02 -33.37
CA THR A 42 -47.97 -15.17 -32.44
C THR A 42 -48.31 -14.83 -30.99
N THR A 43 -49.53 -14.34 -30.78
CA THR A 43 -50.38 -14.81 -29.66
C THR A 43 -51.83 -14.84 -30.14
N ASN A 44 -52.26 -15.98 -30.66
CA ASN A 44 -53.67 -16.27 -30.91
C ASN A 44 -54.41 -16.38 -29.58
N ILE A 45 -55.00 -15.26 -29.11
CA ILE A 45 -56.18 -15.26 -28.24
C ILE A 45 -57.11 -14.14 -28.71
N THR A 46 -58.18 -14.56 -29.40
CA THR A 46 -59.48 -13.91 -29.62
C THR A 46 -59.51 -12.43 -30.03
N SER A 47 -59.98 -12.23 -31.26
CA SER A 47 -60.58 -11.03 -31.82
C SER A 47 -61.59 -10.36 -30.87
N ASP A 48 -61.22 -9.23 -30.27
CA ASP A 48 -62.01 -8.00 -30.21
C ASP A 48 -61.21 -6.95 -29.42
N HIS A 49 -61.14 -5.72 -29.97
CA HIS A 49 -60.33 -4.58 -29.52
C HIS A 49 -58.82 -4.62 -29.85
N LYS A 50 -58.47 -4.31 -31.10
CA LYS A 50 -57.16 -3.68 -31.39
C LYS A 50 -57.09 -2.36 -30.60
N ASP A 51 -56.12 -2.25 -29.70
CA ASP A 51 -55.89 -1.16 -28.75
C ASP A 51 -55.92 0.23 -29.43
N CYS A 52 -56.90 1.07 -29.06
CA CYS A 52 -57.14 2.42 -29.60
C CYS A 52 -55.95 3.40 -29.43
N LEU A 53 -55.06 3.09 -28.47
CA LEU A 53 -54.02 3.99 -27.99
C LEU A 53 -52.91 4.28 -29.01
N TYR A 54 -52.46 3.30 -29.79
CA TYR A 54 -51.40 3.55 -30.78
C TYR A 54 -51.91 4.40 -31.95
N GLN A 55 -53.14 4.14 -32.43
CA GLN A 55 -53.78 4.93 -33.49
C GLN A 55 -54.10 6.35 -33.02
N GLU A 56 -54.48 6.52 -31.76
CA GLU A 56 -54.71 7.83 -31.15
C GLU A 56 -53.42 8.66 -31.09
N VAL A 57 -52.29 8.03 -30.74
CA VAL A 57 -50.98 8.69 -30.71
C VAL A 57 -50.51 9.06 -32.12
N LEU A 58 -50.60 8.16 -33.10
CA LEU A 58 -50.23 8.46 -34.50
C LEU A 58 -51.14 9.53 -35.13
N SER A 59 -52.45 9.45 -34.89
CA SER A 59 -53.43 10.45 -35.38
C SER A 59 -53.20 11.82 -34.74
N GLY A 60 -52.89 11.85 -33.44
CA GLY A 60 -52.52 13.07 -32.71
C GLY A 60 -51.24 13.71 -33.25
N MET A 61 -50.19 12.91 -33.47
CA MET A 61 -48.93 13.35 -34.08
C MET A 61 -49.14 13.95 -35.48
N LYS A 62 -49.96 13.30 -36.32
CA LYS A 62 -50.26 13.77 -37.69
C LYS A 62 -51.14 15.03 -37.75
N LYS A 63 -52.03 15.24 -36.77
CA LYS A 63 -52.95 16.40 -36.73
C LYS A 63 -52.34 17.68 -36.13
N THR A 64 -51.49 17.55 -35.12
CA THR A 64 -50.96 18.69 -34.35
C THR A 64 -49.47 18.95 -34.58
N GLY A 65 -48.80 18.09 -35.35
CA GLY A 65 -47.37 18.14 -35.60
C GLY A 65 -46.59 17.39 -34.52
N PHE A 66 -45.61 16.58 -34.95
CA PHE A 66 -44.87 15.65 -34.09
C PHE A 66 -44.30 16.31 -32.82
N ARG A 67 -43.68 17.48 -32.95
CA ARG A 67 -43.02 18.15 -31.81
C ARG A 67 -44.01 18.76 -30.82
N GLU A 68 -45.06 19.40 -31.31
CA GLU A 68 -46.08 20.05 -30.48
C GLU A 68 -46.96 19.03 -29.76
N TYR A 69 -47.29 17.91 -30.42
CA TYR A 69 -48.05 16.82 -29.81
C TYR A 69 -47.28 16.16 -28.67
N LEU A 70 -46.02 15.78 -28.92
CA LEU A 70 -45.18 15.07 -27.97
C LEU A 70 -44.82 15.89 -26.74
N HIS A 71 -44.88 17.22 -26.81
CA HIS A 71 -44.65 18.11 -25.66
C HIS A 71 -45.96 18.63 -25.04
N GLY A 72 -47.11 18.28 -25.63
CA GLY A 72 -48.43 18.73 -25.21
C GLY A 72 -49.01 17.92 -24.05
N HIS A 73 -49.98 18.53 -23.34
CA HIS A 73 -50.67 17.89 -22.20
C HIS A 73 -51.41 16.59 -22.58
N LEU A 74 -51.87 16.49 -23.83
CA LEU A 74 -52.60 15.32 -24.33
C LEU A 74 -51.73 14.07 -24.38
N PHE A 75 -50.49 14.18 -24.88
CA PHE A 75 -49.58 13.05 -24.92
C PHE A 75 -49.12 12.64 -23.51
N ARG A 76 -48.85 13.60 -22.63
CA ARG A 76 -48.40 13.35 -21.24
C ARG A 76 -49.38 12.48 -20.43
N GLY A 77 -50.69 12.58 -20.70
CA GLY A 77 -51.71 11.71 -20.11
C GLY A 77 -51.75 10.29 -20.69
N LEU A 78 -51.27 10.11 -21.92
CA LEU A 78 -51.27 8.82 -22.64
C LEU A 78 -49.98 8.01 -22.40
N VAL A 79 -48.86 8.67 -22.05
CA VAL A 79 -47.55 8.03 -21.82
C VAL A 79 -47.63 6.91 -20.78
N SER A 80 -48.41 7.06 -19.70
CA SER A 80 -48.54 6.02 -18.65
C SER A 80 -49.27 4.76 -19.13
N GLY A 81 -50.01 4.84 -20.23
CA GLY A 81 -50.70 3.72 -20.86
C GLY A 81 -49.93 3.06 -22.02
N LEU A 82 -48.79 3.64 -22.44
CA LEU A 82 -47.98 3.08 -23.51
C LEU A 82 -47.26 1.81 -23.03
N LYS A 83 -47.55 0.69 -23.69
CA LYS A 83 -46.77 -0.55 -23.58
C LYS A 83 -45.61 -0.53 -24.56
N GLN A 84 -44.60 -1.36 -24.32
CA GLN A 84 -43.46 -1.50 -25.21
C GLN A 84 -43.88 -1.86 -26.64
N THR A 85 -44.88 -2.74 -26.80
CA THR A 85 -45.44 -3.14 -28.11
C THR A 85 -46.04 -1.95 -28.88
N HIS A 86 -46.74 -1.03 -28.21
CA HIS A 86 -47.28 0.17 -28.84
C HIS A 86 -46.17 1.11 -29.36
N VAL A 87 -45.08 1.24 -28.60
CA VAL A 87 -43.92 2.06 -29.00
C VAL A 87 -43.22 1.45 -30.21
N GLU A 88 -43.10 0.13 -30.28
CA GLU A 88 -42.51 -0.60 -31.40
C GLU A 88 -43.31 -0.41 -32.70
N GLU A 89 -44.64 -0.54 -32.63
CA GLU A 89 -45.55 -0.30 -33.77
C GLU A 89 -45.50 1.15 -34.27
N ILE A 90 -45.51 2.13 -33.35
CA ILE A 90 -45.37 3.55 -33.69
C ILE A 90 -44.02 3.81 -34.36
N MET A 91 -42.93 3.28 -33.79
CA MET A 91 -41.58 3.46 -34.35
C MET A 91 -41.42 2.83 -35.74
N SER A 92 -42.10 1.71 -36.01
CA SER A 92 -42.16 1.08 -37.33
C SER A 92 -42.86 1.96 -38.36
N GLU A 93 -44.06 2.46 -38.05
CA GLU A 93 -44.81 3.34 -38.94
C GLU A 93 -44.05 4.66 -39.21
N LEU A 94 -43.40 5.22 -38.17
CA LEU A 94 -42.54 6.40 -38.30
C LEU A 94 -41.32 6.12 -39.17
N MET A 95 -40.82 4.87 -39.20
CA MET A 95 -39.68 4.51 -40.04
C MET A 95 -40.03 4.61 -41.52
N ASP A 96 -41.24 4.18 -41.90
CA ASP A 96 -41.73 4.25 -43.28
C ASP A 96 -41.98 5.70 -43.73
N GLU A 97 -42.34 6.60 -42.79
CA GLU A 97 -42.52 8.04 -43.07
C GLU A 97 -41.20 8.82 -43.07
N SER A 98 -40.41 8.75 -41.99
CA SER A 98 -39.04 9.26 -41.97
C SER A 98 -38.19 8.62 -40.84
N PRO A 99 -37.01 8.07 -41.18
CA PRO A 99 -36.15 7.43 -40.18
C PRO A 99 -35.69 8.37 -39.04
N ASP A 100 -35.53 9.67 -39.32
CA ASP A 100 -35.13 10.66 -38.31
C ASP A 100 -36.21 10.92 -37.25
N LEU A 101 -37.48 10.88 -37.62
CA LEU A 101 -38.59 11.03 -36.67
C LEU A 101 -38.66 9.83 -35.71
N SER A 102 -38.38 8.62 -36.19
CA SER A 102 -38.35 7.41 -35.35
C SER A 102 -37.21 7.46 -34.31
N VAL A 103 -36.01 7.89 -34.72
CA VAL A 103 -34.87 8.11 -33.80
C VAL A 103 -35.17 9.21 -32.78
N TRP A 104 -35.77 10.31 -33.23
CA TRP A 104 -36.13 11.43 -32.36
C TRP A 104 -37.18 11.02 -31.33
N PHE A 105 -38.27 10.36 -31.76
CA PHE A 105 -39.32 9.86 -30.88
C PHE A 105 -38.78 8.91 -29.78
N PHE A 106 -37.88 7.99 -30.14
CA PHE A 106 -37.20 7.11 -29.18
C PHE A 106 -36.44 7.89 -28.11
N LYS A 107 -35.67 8.92 -28.50
CA LYS A 107 -34.91 9.71 -27.53
C LYS A 107 -35.79 10.53 -26.61
N GLU A 108 -36.82 11.18 -27.15
CA GLU A 108 -37.71 12.04 -26.37
C GLU A 108 -38.51 11.26 -25.32
N LEU A 109 -38.99 10.05 -25.67
CA LEU A 109 -39.64 9.16 -24.73
C LEU A 109 -38.73 8.78 -23.55
N ARG A 110 -37.44 8.53 -23.82
CA ARG A 110 -36.48 8.25 -22.76
C ARG A 110 -36.13 9.49 -21.95
N ASP A 111 -35.75 10.58 -22.61
CA ASP A 111 -35.08 11.72 -21.99
C ASP A 111 -36.07 12.66 -21.27
N ILE A 112 -37.29 12.83 -21.80
CA ILE A 112 -38.34 13.66 -21.18
C ILE A 112 -39.26 12.84 -20.27
N TYR A 113 -39.63 11.64 -20.71
CA TYR A 113 -40.66 10.84 -20.06
C TYR A 113 -40.11 9.68 -19.21
N GLY A 114 -38.80 9.43 -19.24
CA GLY A 114 -38.18 8.35 -18.47
C GLY A 114 -38.62 6.95 -18.91
N PHE A 115 -39.15 6.82 -20.13
CA PHE A 115 -39.70 5.56 -20.63
C PHE A 115 -38.60 4.51 -20.81
N ARG A 116 -38.85 3.28 -20.35
CA ARG A 116 -37.92 2.15 -20.53
C ARG A 116 -38.25 1.40 -21.81
N HIS A 117 -37.42 1.64 -22.82
CA HIS A 117 -37.51 0.97 -24.11
C HIS A 117 -37.26 -0.53 -24.00
N SER A 118 -37.85 -1.28 -24.94
CA SER A 118 -37.58 -2.70 -25.12
C SER A 118 -36.23 -2.93 -25.80
N ARG A 119 -35.73 -4.17 -25.72
CA ARG A 119 -34.54 -4.62 -26.49
C ARG A 119 -34.74 -4.38 -27.99
N PHE A 120 -35.95 -4.67 -28.47
CA PHE A 120 -36.30 -4.57 -29.87
C PHE A 120 -36.30 -3.13 -30.39
N SER A 121 -36.97 -2.20 -29.70
CA SER A 121 -36.97 -0.77 -30.07
C SER A 121 -35.57 -0.14 -30.03
N THR A 122 -34.70 -0.60 -29.13
CA THR A 122 -33.30 -0.17 -29.04
C THR A 122 -32.46 -0.66 -30.24
N LEU A 123 -32.66 -1.91 -30.66
CA LEU A 123 -32.00 -2.49 -31.84
C LEU A 123 -32.52 -1.87 -33.15
N LEU A 124 -33.81 -1.54 -33.20
CA LEU A 124 -34.46 -0.85 -34.34
C LEU A 124 -33.80 0.51 -34.62
N VAL A 125 -33.64 1.34 -33.57
CA VAL A 125 -32.97 2.65 -33.68
C VAL A 125 -31.49 2.51 -33.99
N SER A 126 -30.84 1.48 -33.44
CA SER A 126 -29.45 1.17 -33.75
C SER A 126 -29.25 0.89 -35.24
N HIS A 127 -30.19 0.17 -35.86
CA HIS A 127 -30.16 -0.08 -37.30
C HIS A 127 -30.35 1.20 -38.12
N ILE A 128 -31.30 2.05 -37.74
CA ILE A 128 -31.52 3.35 -38.41
C ILE A 128 -30.27 4.23 -38.33
N LEU A 129 -29.66 4.32 -37.15
CA LEU A 129 -28.45 5.11 -36.93
C LEU A 129 -27.25 4.58 -37.71
N ALA A 130 -27.13 3.25 -37.88
CA ALA A 130 -26.11 2.63 -38.71
C ALA A 130 -26.30 2.97 -40.19
N GLY A 131 -27.54 2.88 -40.71
CA GLY A 131 -27.88 3.26 -42.08
C GLY A 131 -27.64 4.75 -42.38
N GLN A 132 -27.85 5.62 -41.38
CA GLN A 132 -27.57 7.06 -41.46
C GLN A 132 -26.11 7.46 -41.16
N ARG A 133 -25.23 6.50 -40.86
CA ARG A 133 -23.81 6.72 -40.47
C ARG A 133 -23.61 7.58 -39.21
N ARG A 134 -24.56 7.58 -38.28
CA ARG A 134 -24.52 8.35 -37.02
C ARG A 134 -23.84 7.55 -35.89
N PHE A 135 -22.57 7.19 -36.11
CA PHE A 135 -21.85 6.21 -35.29
C PHE A 135 -21.65 6.58 -33.81
N LYS A 136 -21.55 7.87 -33.48
CA LYS A 136 -21.40 8.32 -32.07
C LYS A 136 -22.66 8.05 -31.24
N GLU A 137 -23.82 8.25 -31.86
CA GLU A 137 -25.11 8.02 -31.20
C GLU A 137 -25.42 6.53 -31.10
N LEU A 138 -25.06 5.78 -32.15
CA LEU A 138 -25.12 4.32 -32.16
C LEU A 138 -24.28 3.70 -31.04
N GLN A 139 -23.04 4.19 -30.87
CA GLN A 139 -22.14 3.70 -29.84
C GLN A 139 -22.73 3.90 -28.43
N ALA A 140 -23.27 5.08 -28.14
CA ALA A 140 -23.87 5.37 -26.83
C ALA A 140 -25.08 4.48 -26.51
N ILE A 141 -25.92 4.20 -27.51
CA ILE A 141 -27.10 3.33 -27.35
C ILE A 141 -26.68 1.87 -27.12
N MET A 142 -25.70 1.37 -27.88
CA MET A 142 -25.20 0.00 -27.70
C MET A 142 -24.45 -0.19 -26.38
N GLU A 143 -23.67 0.79 -25.94
CA GLU A 143 -23.02 0.77 -24.62
C GLU A 143 -24.05 0.71 -23.48
N GLN A 144 -25.14 1.46 -23.61
CA GLN A 144 -26.23 1.44 -22.63
C GLN A 144 -26.93 0.08 -22.60
N LEU A 145 -27.25 -0.49 -23.77
CA LEU A 145 -27.88 -1.81 -23.88
C LEU A 145 -27.04 -2.91 -23.20
N LEU A 146 -25.72 -2.92 -23.45
CA LEU A 146 -24.80 -3.89 -22.84
C LEU A 146 -24.67 -3.70 -21.31
N GLN A 147 -24.68 -2.45 -20.83
CA GLN A 147 -24.60 -2.16 -19.39
C GLN A 147 -25.88 -2.50 -18.61
N GLU A 148 -27.04 -2.32 -19.23
CA GLU A 148 -28.33 -2.68 -18.63
C GLU A 148 -28.47 -4.19 -18.47
N GLU A 149 -27.96 -4.98 -19.43
CA GLU A 149 -27.98 -6.44 -19.34
C GLU A 149 -27.00 -7.00 -18.30
N GLY A 150 -25.81 -6.39 -18.13
CA GLY A 150 -24.82 -6.81 -17.15
C GLY A 150 -25.22 -6.60 -15.67
N LYS A 151 -26.21 -5.73 -15.39
CA LYS A 151 -26.70 -5.46 -14.01
C LYS A 151 -27.72 -6.47 -13.49
N SER A 152 -28.18 -7.41 -14.34
CA SER A 152 -29.29 -8.31 -14.02
C SER A 152 -28.94 -9.53 -13.17
N THR A 153 -27.66 -9.76 -12.80
CA THR A 153 -27.29 -10.94 -12.00
C THR A 153 -26.21 -10.64 -10.94
N PRO A 154 -26.61 -10.58 -9.66
CA PRO A 154 -25.72 -10.91 -8.56
C PRO A 154 -26.23 -12.14 -7.77
N PHE A 155 -25.34 -13.13 -7.61
CA PHE A 155 -25.21 -14.13 -6.52
C PHE A 155 -25.81 -15.58 -6.62
N VAL A 156 -24.87 -16.55 -6.39
CA VAL A 156 -24.94 -18.00 -6.00
C VAL A 156 -25.47 -19.00 -7.05
N PHE A 157 -24.68 -19.94 -7.60
CA PHE A 157 -24.14 -21.15 -6.96
C PHE A 157 -22.86 -21.68 -7.63
N SER A 158 -21.99 -22.27 -6.80
CA SER A 158 -20.89 -23.16 -7.17
C SER A 158 -21.38 -24.50 -7.73
N SER A 159 -20.60 -25.06 -8.66
CA SER A 159 -20.55 -26.46 -9.11
C SER A 159 -21.82 -27.05 -9.73
N PHE A 160 -21.99 -26.87 -11.04
CA PHE A 160 -22.10 -27.92 -12.06
C PHE A 160 -22.13 -27.25 -13.45
N SER A 161 -21.43 -27.86 -14.40
CA SER A 161 -21.17 -27.38 -15.77
C SER A 161 -22.41 -27.22 -16.65
N VAL A 162 -22.75 -25.99 -17.05
CA VAL A 162 -23.36 -25.64 -18.35
C VAL A 162 -22.89 -24.23 -18.74
N GLU A 163 -22.57 -24.07 -20.02
CA GLU A 163 -21.92 -22.94 -20.68
C GLU A 163 -22.62 -21.58 -20.46
N SER A 164 -21.81 -20.59 -20.12
CA SER A 164 -22.17 -19.18 -19.96
C SER A 164 -22.43 -18.50 -21.31
N SER A 165 -23.70 -18.31 -21.69
CA SER A 165 -24.10 -17.38 -22.77
C SER A 165 -25.36 -16.63 -22.35
N GLY A 166 -25.22 -15.38 -21.92
CA GLY A 166 -26.28 -14.70 -21.16
C GLY A 166 -26.86 -13.42 -21.76
N SER A 167 -26.11 -12.70 -22.60
CA SER A 167 -26.52 -11.38 -23.11
C SER A 167 -26.41 -11.29 -24.64
N ALA A 168 -25.24 -11.58 -25.19
CA ALA A 168 -25.01 -11.51 -26.63
C ALA A 168 -25.80 -12.56 -27.43
N TYR A 169 -26.06 -13.75 -26.86
CA TYR A 169 -26.90 -14.78 -27.49
C TYR A 169 -28.30 -14.25 -27.82
N LEU A 170 -28.97 -13.63 -26.85
CA LEU A 170 -30.33 -13.10 -26.99
C LEU A 170 -30.37 -11.92 -27.98
N ILE A 171 -29.36 -11.04 -27.93
CA ILE A 171 -29.25 -9.91 -28.86
C ILE A 171 -29.05 -10.41 -30.30
N CYS A 172 -28.17 -11.39 -30.51
CA CYS A 172 -27.92 -11.98 -31.83
C CYS A 172 -29.14 -12.75 -32.38
N GLU A 173 -29.89 -13.44 -31.52
CA GLU A 173 -31.09 -14.18 -31.93
C GLU A 173 -32.22 -13.25 -32.37
N VAL A 174 -32.44 -12.14 -31.64
CA VAL A 174 -33.40 -11.10 -32.03
C VAL A 174 -32.98 -10.42 -33.33
N LEU A 175 -31.69 -10.10 -33.48
CA LEU A 175 -31.17 -9.51 -34.73
C LEU A 175 -31.34 -10.46 -35.94
N SER A 176 -31.13 -11.76 -35.74
CA SER A 176 -31.19 -12.76 -36.81
C SER A 176 -32.62 -13.18 -37.21
N LYS A 177 -33.59 -13.13 -36.27
CA LYS A 177 -34.97 -13.61 -36.51
C LYS A 177 -35.96 -12.51 -36.89
N SER A 178 -35.69 -11.26 -36.54
CA SER A 178 -36.71 -10.20 -36.57
C SER A 178 -36.55 -9.16 -37.69
N PHE A 179 -35.52 -9.28 -38.54
CA PHE A 179 -35.23 -8.31 -39.61
C PHE A 179 -34.97 -9.03 -40.95
N ARG A 180 -35.70 -8.69 -42.04
CA ARG A 180 -35.40 -9.17 -43.42
C ARG A 180 -34.38 -8.25 -44.13
N ASN A 181 -33.54 -8.82 -45.00
CA ASN A 181 -32.48 -8.14 -45.80
C ASN A 181 -31.37 -7.45 -44.98
N TRP A 182 -31.11 -7.97 -43.79
CA TRP A 182 -30.19 -7.44 -42.79
C TRP A 182 -28.70 -7.76 -43.08
N ASP A 183 -28.45 -8.61 -44.07
CA ASP A 183 -27.15 -9.04 -44.60
C ASP A 183 -26.33 -7.92 -45.26
N SER A 184 -26.95 -6.76 -45.51
CA SER A 184 -26.33 -5.62 -46.19
C SER A 184 -25.58 -4.64 -45.27
N THR A 185 -25.71 -4.74 -43.93
CA THR A 185 -25.13 -3.78 -42.98
C THR A 185 -24.23 -4.44 -41.90
N ASN A 186 -22.97 -4.70 -42.26
CA ASN A 186 -21.96 -5.26 -41.34
C ASN A 186 -21.62 -4.35 -40.13
N VAL A 187 -22.03 -3.08 -40.16
CA VAL A 187 -21.61 -2.04 -39.21
C VAL A 187 -22.15 -2.25 -37.80
N VAL A 188 -23.39 -2.72 -37.66
CA VAL A 188 -24.00 -2.97 -36.34
C VAL A 188 -23.30 -4.15 -35.65
N TRP A 189 -23.01 -5.20 -36.41
CA TRP A 189 -22.31 -6.39 -35.93
C TRP A 189 -20.85 -6.11 -35.58
N ASP A 190 -20.13 -5.37 -36.42
CA ASP A 190 -18.77 -4.90 -36.11
C ASP A 190 -18.73 -4.02 -34.85
N MET A 191 -19.75 -3.17 -34.64
CA MET A 191 -19.82 -2.31 -33.45
C MET A 191 -20.16 -3.10 -32.19
N LEU A 192 -21.08 -4.07 -32.25
CA LEU A 192 -21.34 -4.99 -31.15
C LEU A 192 -20.09 -5.78 -30.80
N LEU A 193 -19.42 -6.35 -31.79
CA LEU A 193 -18.19 -7.12 -31.61
C LEU A 193 -17.06 -6.28 -31.00
N PHE A 194 -16.90 -5.03 -31.46
CA PHE A 194 -15.94 -4.07 -30.92
C PHE A 194 -16.22 -3.70 -29.45
N LEU A 195 -17.48 -3.43 -29.12
CA LEU A 195 -17.90 -3.07 -27.77
C LEU A 195 -17.81 -4.25 -26.79
N SER A 196 -18.30 -5.43 -27.19
CA SER A 196 -18.19 -6.67 -26.40
C SER A 196 -16.73 -7.02 -26.10
N SER A 197 -15.83 -6.83 -27.08
CA SER A 197 -14.39 -7.01 -26.87
C SER A 197 -13.83 -6.03 -25.84
N ARG A 198 -14.17 -4.74 -25.91
CA ARG A 198 -13.69 -3.73 -24.93
C ARG A 198 -14.22 -3.94 -23.52
N LEU A 199 -15.42 -4.51 -23.39
CA LEU A 199 -15.98 -4.92 -22.11
C LEU A 199 -15.41 -6.24 -21.58
N LYS A 200 -14.43 -6.84 -22.28
CA LYS A 200 -13.77 -8.13 -21.95
C LYS A 200 -14.73 -9.33 -21.95
N MET A 201 -15.83 -9.26 -22.69
CA MET A 201 -16.81 -10.34 -22.84
C MET A 201 -16.35 -11.26 -23.98
N VAL A 202 -15.38 -12.13 -23.67
CA VAL A 202 -14.64 -12.95 -24.65
C VAL A 202 -15.52 -13.99 -25.34
N ASP A 203 -16.31 -14.75 -24.59
CA ASP A 203 -17.15 -15.82 -25.15
C ASP A 203 -18.34 -15.26 -25.95
N ASP A 204 -18.91 -14.14 -25.49
CA ASP A 204 -19.93 -13.38 -26.23
C ASP A 204 -19.38 -12.84 -27.56
N SER A 205 -18.13 -12.36 -27.58
CA SER A 205 -17.46 -11.89 -28.81
C SER A 205 -17.23 -13.04 -29.80
N LEU A 206 -16.89 -14.24 -29.33
CA LEU A 206 -16.71 -15.42 -30.18
C LEU A 206 -18.05 -15.93 -30.74
N TYR A 207 -19.12 -15.86 -29.94
CA TYR A 207 -20.46 -16.21 -30.37
C TYR A 207 -20.96 -15.28 -31.50
N ILE A 208 -20.79 -13.96 -31.33
CA ILE A 208 -21.12 -12.96 -32.35
C ILE A 208 -20.36 -13.27 -33.65
N LEU A 209 -19.07 -13.59 -33.55
CA LEU A 209 -18.21 -13.94 -34.69
C LEU A 209 -18.64 -15.25 -35.39
N GLY A 210 -19.10 -16.24 -34.63
CA GLY A 210 -19.69 -17.46 -35.16
C GLY A 210 -20.98 -17.19 -35.94
N LYS A 211 -21.87 -16.35 -35.39
CA LYS A 211 -23.11 -15.94 -36.06
C LYS A 211 -22.88 -15.13 -37.32
N MET A 212 -21.94 -14.18 -37.31
CA MET A 212 -21.57 -13.43 -38.52
C MET A 212 -21.10 -14.36 -39.65
N LYS A 213 -20.41 -15.46 -39.31
CA LYS A 213 -19.99 -16.48 -40.28
C LYS A 213 -21.16 -17.29 -40.84
N ASP A 214 -22.06 -17.77 -39.99
CA ASP A 214 -23.27 -18.49 -40.41
C ASP A 214 -24.11 -17.66 -41.40
N LEU A 215 -23.99 -16.33 -41.29
CA LEU A 215 -24.78 -15.35 -42.01
C LEU A 215 -23.98 -14.70 -43.17
N SER A 216 -22.80 -15.25 -43.48
CA SER A 216 -21.91 -14.84 -44.59
C SER A 216 -21.51 -13.36 -44.59
N LEU A 217 -21.34 -12.74 -43.42
CA LEU A 217 -20.98 -11.33 -43.27
C LEU A 217 -19.46 -11.12 -43.23
N ASN A 218 -18.99 -10.07 -43.91
CA ASN A 218 -17.58 -9.66 -43.88
C ASN A 218 -17.30 -8.81 -42.63
N VAL A 219 -16.58 -9.38 -41.67
CA VAL A 219 -16.09 -8.69 -40.46
C VAL A 219 -14.94 -7.74 -40.82
N SER A 220 -14.92 -6.52 -40.29
CA SER A 220 -13.79 -5.62 -40.52
C SER A 220 -12.50 -6.04 -39.81
N THR A 221 -11.36 -5.77 -40.42
CA THR A 221 -10.03 -5.99 -39.83
C THR A 221 -9.83 -5.26 -38.49
N GLN A 222 -10.51 -4.14 -38.28
CA GLN A 222 -10.49 -3.39 -37.02
C GLN A 222 -11.26 -4.10 -35.88
N ALA A 223 -12.40 -4.71 -36.19
CA ALA A 223 -13.14 -5.52 -35.23
C ALA A 223 -12.32 -6.75 -34.82
N TYR A 224 -11.73 -7.45 -35.79
CA TYR A 224 -10.81 -8.56 -35.53
C TYR A 224 -9.60 -8.15 -34.67
N ASN A 225 -8.93 -7.05 -34.98
CA ASN A 225 -7.78 -6.56 -34.20
C ASN A 225 -8.18 -6.23 -32.74
N SER A 226 -9.38 -5.67 -32.54
CA SER A 226 -9.86 -5.35 -31.19
C SER A 226 -10.11 -6.61 -30.37
N ILE A 227 -10.59 -7.69 -30.99
CA ILE A 227 -10.78 -9.00 -30.33
C ILE A 227 -9.44 -9.63 -29.99
N LEU A 228 -8.52 -9.70 -30.96
CA LEU A 228 -7.19 -10.30 -30.78
C LEU A 228 -6.41 -9.64 -29.63
N TYR A 229 -6.55 -8.32 -29.45
CA TYR A 229 -5.88 -7.56 -28.38
C TYR A 229 -6.32 -7.98 -26.96
N ASN A 230 -7.57 -8.44 -26.81
CA ASN A 230 -8.16 -8.77 -25.50
C ASN A 230 -8.12 -10.26 -25.17
N PHE A 231 -7.81 -11.12 -26.15
CA PHE A 231 -7.72 -12.56 -25.94
C PHE A 231 -6.50 -12.98 -25.11
N ARG A 232 -6.78 -13.87 -24.15
CA ARG A 232 -5.77 -14.47 -23.26
C ARG A 232 -5.61 -15.98 -23.47
N ASP A 233 -6.48 -16.58 -24.27
CA ASP A 233 -6.43 -17.98 -24.69
C ASP A 233 -5.76 -18.06 -26.06
N THR A 234 -4.70 -18.85 -26.17
CA THR A 234 -3.87 -18.93 -27.37
C THR A 234 -4.58 -19.65 -28.52
N ASP A 235 -5.38 -20.67 -28.23
CA ASP A 235 -5.99 -21.51 -29.28
C ASP A 235 -7.12 -20.74 -29.96
N LYS A 236 -7.98 -20.09 -29.16
CA LYS A 236 -9.02 -19.17 -29.64
C LYS A 236 -8.44 -17.97 -30.40
N MET A 237 -7.24 -17.52 -30.02
CA MET A 237 -6.54 -16.42 -30.68
C MET A 237 -6.04 -16.82 -32.08
N TRP A 238 -5.45 -18.00 -32.24
CA TRP A 238 -5.04 -18.52 -33.55
C TRP A 238 -6.24 -18.77 -34.46
N ASP A 239 -7.33 -19.31 -33.92
CA ASP A 239 -8.58 -19.52 -34.66
C ASP A 239 -9.14 -18.22 -35.23
N VAL A 240 -9.13 -17.14 -34.46
CA VAL A 240 -9.58 -15.82 -34.93
C VAL A 240 -8.58 -15.21 -35.92
N TYR A 241 -7.27 -15.34 -35.67
CA TYR A 241 -6.24 -14.84 -36.56
C TYR A 241 -6.29 -15.48 -37.96
N ASN A 242 -6.53 -16.80 -38.02
CA ASN A 242 -6.63 -17.54 -39.27
C ASN A 242 -7.86 -17.18 -40.11
N ARG A 243 -8.88 -16.54 -39.50
CA ARG A 243 -10.11 -16.09 -40.17
C ARG A 243 -10.01 -14.69 -40.79
N ILE A 244 -8.90 -13.98 -40.60
CA ILE A 244 -8.75 -12.61 -41.10
C ILE A 244 -8.25 -12.62 -42.55
N ASP A 245 -9.11 -12.18 -43.47
CA ASP A 245 -8.72 -11.87 -44.84
C ASP A 245 -8.17 -10.43 -44.93
N GLY A 246 -7.01 -10.25 -45.58
CA GLY A 246 -6.38 -8.91 -45.72
C GLY A 246 -5.70 -8.39 -44.45
N LYS A 247 -4.87 -9.23 -43.81
CA LYS A 247 -4.07 -8.90 -42.62
C LYS A 247 -3.15 -7.70 -42.87
N ASN A 248 -3.07 -6.78 -41.91
CA ASN A 248 -2.24 -5.58 -41.98
C ASN A 248 -1.18 -5.55 -40.86
N GLU A 249 -0.23 -4.61 -40.94
CA GLU A 249 0.84 -4.40 -39.94
C GLU A 249 0.31 -4.37 -38.49
N HIS A 250 -0.83 -3.71 -38.27
CA HIS A 250 -1.47 -3.62 -36.96
C HIS A 250 -1.96 -4.99 -36.44
N THR A 251 -2.54 -5.83 -37.31
CA THR A 251 -2.97 -7.20 -36.96
C THR A 251 -1.78 -8.01 -36.45
N TYR A 252 -0.66 -7.99 -37.15
CA TYR A 252 0.56 -8.71 -36.72
C TYR A 252 1.11 -8.17 -35.39
N SER A 253 1.17 -6.84 -35.21
CA SER A 253 1.64 -6.24 -33.94
C SER A 253 0.75 -6.61 -32.75
N THR A 254 -0.56 -6.73 -32.97
CA THR A 254 -1.54 -7.11 -31.95
C THR A 254 -1.38 -8.57 -31.54
N VAL A 255 -1.10 -9.47 -32.50
CA VAL A 255 -0.84 -10.88 -32.21
C VAL A 255 0.44 -11.04 -31.39
N VAL A 256 1.51 -10.36 -31.79
CA VAL A 256 2.78 -10.38 -31.05
C VAL A 256 2.60 -9.85 -29.63
N ASP A 257 1.88 -8.74 -29.45
CA ASP A 257 1.60 -8.17 -28.13
C ASP A 257 0.74 -9.11 -27.26
N GLY A 258 -0.27 -9.76 -27.85
CA GLY A 258 -1.10 -10.75 -27.18
C GLY A 258 -0.30 -11.96 -26.69
N LEU A 259 0.55 -12.54 -27.53
CA LEU A 259 1.45 -13.65 -27.16
C LEU A 259 2.44 -13.23 -26.05
N CYS A 260 2.98 -12.01 -26.14
CA CYS A 260 3.84 -11.44 -25.09
C CYS A 260 3.11 -11.29 -23.74
N ARG A 261 1.85 -10.85 -23.74
CA ARG A 261 1.03 -10.75 -22.51
C ARG A 261 0.70 -12.11 -21.90
N GLN A 262 0.58 -13.15 -22.72
CA GLN A 262 0.41 -14.54 -22.30
C GLN A 262 1.73 -15.20 -21.88
N GLN A 263 2.86 -14.48 -21.89
CA GLN A 263 4.21 -14.96 -21.60
C GLN A 263 4.70 -16.07 -22.56
N LYS A 264 4.07 -16.24 -23.73
CA LYS A 264 4.47 -17.18 -24.79
C LYS A 264 5.45 -16.52 -25.76
N LEU A 265 6.66 -16.24 -25.26
CA LEU A 265 7.69 -15.51 -26.01
C LEU A 265 8.26 -16.30 -27.19
N GLU A 266 8.41 -17.61 -27.06
CA GLU A 266 8.94 -18.47 -28.13
C GLU A 266 8.01 -18.44 -29.36
N ASP A 267 6.70 -18.57 -29.13
CA ASP A 267 5.67 -18.46 -30.17
C ASP A 267 5.67 -17.07 -30.81
N ALA A 268 5.82 -16.00 -30.01
CA ALA A 268 5.89 -14.63 -30.53
C ALA A 268 7.12 -14.41 -31.43
N VAL A 269 8.28 -14.94 -31.04
CA VAL A 269 9.52 -14.85 -31.82
C VAL A 269 9.46 -15.72 -33.07
N PHE A 270 8.88 -16.93 -32.97
CA PHE A 270 8.65 -17.81 -34.11
C PHE A 270 7.73 -17.14 -35.13
N PHE A 271 6.62 -16.58 -34.68
CA PHE A 271 5.67 -15.83 -35.51
C PHE A 271 6.35 -14.62 -36.19
N LEU A 272 7.20 -13.90 -35.48
CA LEU A 272 7.96 -12.78 -36.04
C LEU A 272 9.02 -13.22 -37.09
N ARG A 273 9.42 -14.50 -37.10
CA ARG A 273 10.34 -15.06 -38.10
C ARG A 273 9.62 -15.79 -39.24
N ALA A 274 8.31 -15.98 -39.13
CA ALA A 274 7.52 -16.70 -40.12
C ALA A 274 7.54 -16.00 -41.49
N SER A 275 7.41 -16.78 -42.56
CA SER A 275 7.48 -16.27 -43.94
C SER A 275 6.19 -15.59 -44.43
N GLU A 276 5.10 -15.65 -43.67
CA GLU A 276 3.73 -15.28 -44.10
C GLU A 276 3.50 -13.78 -44.35
N TRP A 277 4.48 -12.91 -44.09
CA TRP A 277 4.36 -11.46 -44.11
C TRP A 277 5.57 -10.77 -44.78
N LYS A 278 6.29 -11.51 -45.63
CA LYS A 278 7.46 -11.02 -46.40
C LYS A 278 7.19 -9.78 -47.25
N ASP A 279 5.94 -9.54 -47.63
CA ASP A 279 5.53 -8.38 -48.45
C ASP A 279 5.15 -7.13 -47.62
N ILE A 280 4.89 -7.27 -46.31
CA ILE A 280 4.45 -6.17 -45.41
C ILE A 280 5.56 -5.79 -44.42
N GLY A 281 6.36 -6.76 -43.97
CA GLY A 281 7.50 -6.56 -43.05
C GLY A 281 7.12 -6.35 -41.57
N PRO A 282 8.07 -6.57 -40.64
CA PRO A 282 7.85 -6.37 -39.22
C PRO A 282 7.76 -4.91 -38.79
N SER A 283 6.74 -4.59 -37.98
CA SER A 283 6.59 -3.28 -37.36
C SER A 283 7.58 -3.08 -36.20
N VAL A 284 8.00 -1.82 -36.00
CA VAL A 284 8.76 -1.42 -34.79
C VAL A 284 7.95 -1.72 -33.51
N VAL A 285 6.62 -1.68 -33.58
CA VAL A 285 5.73 -1.98 -32.44
C VAL A 285 5.84 -3.45 -32.03
N SER A 286 5.89 -4.38 -32.99
CA SER A 286 6.07 -5.82 -32.72
C SER A 286 7.40 -6.09 -32.01
N PHE A 287 8.49 -5.46 -32.46
CA PHE A 287 9.78 -5.55 -31.80
C PHE A 287 9.75 -4.93 -30.40
N ASN A 288 9.10 -3.77 -30.22
CA ASN A 288 8.95 -3.12 -28.93
C ASN A 288 8.21 -3.99 -27.91
N SER A 289 7.13 -4.69 -28.29
CA SER A 289 6.40 -5.60 -27.40
C SER A 289 7.27 -6.77 -26.94
N ILE A 290 8.03 -7.39 -27.84
CA ILE A 290 8.96 -8.47 -27.53
C ILE A 290 10.09 -7.98 -26.62
N MET A 291 10.75 -6.86 -27.00
CA MET A 291 11.83 -6.26 -26.20
C MET A 291 11.37 -5.89 -24.80
N SER A 292 10.19 -5.27 -24.66
CA SER A 292 9.62 -4.89 -23.37
C SER A 292 9.39 -6.11 -22.47
N THR A 293 8.94 -7.20 -23.05
CA THR A 293 8.67 -8.44 -22.32
C THR A 293 9.96 -9.14 -21.89
N TYR A 294 10.96 -9.23 -22.77
CA TYR A 294 12.29 -9.73 -22.39
C TYR A 294 12.95 -8.87 -21.29
N CYS A 295 12.82 -7.54 -21.36
CA CYS A 295 13.31 -6.64 -20.31
C CYS A 295 12.60 -6.88 -18.97
N LYS A 296 11.27 -7.09 -18.97
CA LYS A 296 10.50 -7.39 -17.74
C LYS A 296 10.88 -8.73 -17.11
N LEU A 297 11.28 -9.72 -17.92
CA LEU A 297 11.75 -11.02 -17.45
C LEU A 297 13.23 -11.04 -17.05
N GLY A 298 13.96 -9.94 -17.26
CA GLY A 298 15.38 -9.82 -16.94
C GLY A 298 16.35 -10.29 -18.04
N PHE A 299 15.86 -10.73 -19.20
CA PHE A 299 16.68 -11.17 -20.34
C PHE A 299 17.09 -9.99 -21.24
N VAL A 300 17.84 -9.04 -20.68
CA VAL A 300 18.18 -7.78 -21.38
C VAL A 300 19.07 -7.99 -22.60
N ASP A 301 19.97 -8.99 -22.60
CA ASP A 301 20.82 -9.29 -23.75
C ASP A 301 20.02 -9.76 -24.98
N MET A 302 18.93 -10.51 -24.75
CA MET A 302 18.00 -10.86 -25.81
C MET A 302 17.30 -9.62 -26.36
N ALA A 303 16.87 -8.70 -25.49
CA ALA A 303 16.28 -7.42 -25.92
C ALA A 303 17.27 -6.57 -26.75
N LYS A 304 18.56 -6.54 -26.39
CA LYS A 304 19.63 -5.91 -27.20
C LYS A 304 19.74 -6.55 -28.59
N SER A 305 19.71 -7.88 -28.67
CA SER A 305 19.76 -8.59 -29.96
C SER A 305 18.57 -8.22 -30.86
N PHE A 306 17.37 -8.08 -30.29
CA PHE A 306 16.20 -7.60 -31.02
C PHE A 306 16.35 -6.14 -31.46
N PHE A 307 16.91 -5.26 -30.63
CA PHE A 307 17.22 -3.88 -31.02
C PHE A 307 18.20 -3.81 -32.21
N CYS A 308 19.26 -4.63 -32.20
CA CYS A 308 20.16 -4.76 -33.35
C CYS A 308 19.45 -5.31 -34.60
N THR A 309 18.45 -6.17 -34.43
CA THR A 309 17.63 -6.69 -35.53
C THR A 309 16.76 -5.60 -36.15
N VAL A 310 16.16 -4.72 -35.33
CA VAL A 310 15.41 -3.53 -35.81
C VAL A 310 16.30 -2.69 -36.74
N LEU A 311 17.54 -2.42 -36.32
CA LEU A 311 18.50 -1.66 -37.14
C LEU A 311 18.89 -2.40 -38.43
N LYS A 312 19.15 -3.71 -38.36
CA LYS A 312 19.48 -4.54 -39.54
C LYS A 312 18.34 -4.62 -40.55
N CYS A 313 17.09 -4.55 -40.09
CA CYS A 313 15.90 -4.50 -40.94
C CYS A 313 15.68 -3.12 -41.58
N GLY A 314 16.53 -2.12 -41.31
CA GLY A 314 16.38 -0.75 -41.83
C GLY A 314 15.26 0.05 -41.18
N LEU A 315 14.72 -0.42 -40.05
CA LEU A 315 13.69 0.30 -39.30
C LEU A 315 14.34 1.35 -38.40
N VAL A 316 13.77 2.55 -38.34
CA VAL A 316 14.25 3.63 -37.47
C VAL A 316 13.71 3.41 -36.05
N PRO A 317 14.56 3.15 -35.04
CA PRO A 317 14.10 2.98 -33.67
C PRO A 317 13.55 4.31 -33.13
N SER A 318 12.35 4.26 -32.57
CA SER A 318 11.71 5.45 -31.98
C SER A 318 12.34 5.81 -30.61
N VAL A 319 11.99 6.99 -30.07
CA VAL A 319 12.29 7.36 -28.67
C VAL A 319 11.79 6.27 -27.71
N TYR A 320 10.58 5.76 -27.95
CA TYR A 320 9.98 4.69 -27.16
C TYR A 320 10.79 3.38 -27.21
N THR A 321 11.33 3.02 -28.37
CA THR A 321 12.19 1.83 -28.56
C THR A 321 13.47 1.92 -27.71
N HIS A 322 14.10 3.10 -27.70
CA HIS A 322 15.27 3.35 -26.85
C HIS A 322 14.87 3.31 -25.36
N ASN A 323 13.77 3.97 -24.98
CA ASN A 323 13.28 4.01 -23.60
C ASN A 323 12.99 2.62 -23.02
N ILE A 324 12.47 1.67 -23.82
CA ILE A 324 12.29 0.28 -23.40
C ILE A 324 13.63 -0.34 -22.99
N LEU A 325 14.65 -0.19 -23.85
CA LEU A 325 15.96 -0.79 -23.62
C LEU A 325 16.70 -0.11 -22.46
N ILE A 326 16.65 1.23 -22.37
CA ILE A 326 17.21 2.01 -21.25
C ILE A 326 16.57 1.55 -19.93
N ASN A 327 15.24 1.39 -19.89
CA ASN A 327 14.55 0.90 -18.69
C ASN A 327 14.95 -0.54 -18.34
N GLY A 328 15.07 -1.42 -19.34
CA GLY A 328 15.56 -2.79 -19.13
C GLY A 328 16.98 -2.83 -18.55
N LEU A 329 17.89 -2.03 -19.10
CA LEU A 329 19.27 -1.90 -18.62
C LEU A 329 19.33 -1.36 -17.18
N CYS A 330 18.50 -0.36 -16.86
CA CYS A 330 18.38 0.18 -15.51
C CYS A 330 17.92 -0.91 -14.51
N LEU A 331 16.92 -1.71 -14.88
CA LEU A 331 16.40 -2.79 -14.03
C LEU A 331 17.42 -3.93 -13.84
N ALA A 332 18.24 -4.22 -14.84
CA ALA A 332 19.35 -5.18 -14.75
C ALA A 332 20.59 -4.63 -14.02
N GLY A 333 20.60 -3.35 -13.63
CA GLY A 333 21.73 -2.70 -12.96
C GLY A 333 22.86 -2.24 -13.88
N ALA A 334 22.73 -2.41 -15.20
CA ALA A 334 23.70 -1.98 -16.21
C ALA A 334 23.55 -0.49 -16.58
N ILE A 335 23.64 0.39 -15.58
CA ILE A 335 23.31 1.82 -15.73
C ILE A 335 24.28 2.59 -16.64
N GLU A 336 25.57 2.20 -16.67
CA GLU A 336 26.57 2.85 -17.53
C GLU A 336 26.27 2.62 -19.01
N GLU A 337 25.79 1.42 -19.37
CA GLU A 337 25.32 1.11 -20.72
C GLU A 337 24.04 1.89 -21.05
N ALA A 338 23.14 2.05 -20.08
CA ALA A 338 21.93 2.85 -20.24
C ALA A 338 22.26 4.33 -20.53
N SER A 339 23.19 4.92 -19.77
CA SER A 339 23.69 6.28 -20.00
C SER A 339 24.41 6.42 -21.35
N GLY A 340 25.20 5.41 -21.73
CA GLY A 340 25.83 5.34 -23.05
C GLY A 340 24.80 5.33 -24.19
N LEU A 341 23.70 4.58 -24.02
CA LEU A 341 22.62 4.52 -24.99
C LEU A 341 21.92 5.89 -25.15
N VAL A 342 21.66 6.61 -24.05
CA VAL A 342 21.12 7.98 -24.08
C VAL A 342 22.06 8.93 -24.84
N GLY A 343 23.37 8.86 -24.58
CA GLY A 343 24.36 9.65 -25.31
C GLY A 343 24.43 9.34 -26.81
N CYS A 344 24.10 8.12 -27.19
CA CYS A 344 24.04 7.68 -28.58
C CYS A 344 22.71 8.00 -29.27
N MET A 345 21.62 8.35 -28.57
CA MET A 345 20.33 8.65 -29.19
C MET A 345 20.44 9.79 -30.22
N ASN A 346 21.13 10.88 -29.87
CA ASN A 346 21.38 12.00 -30.78
C ASN A 346 22.15 11.58 -32.04
N LYS A 347 23.10 10.63 -31.92
CA LYS A 347 23.86 10.10 -33.06
C LYS A 347 22.99 9.27 -34.01
N HIS A 348 21.93 8.65 -33.48
CA HIS A 348 20.91 7.93 -34.27
C HIS A 348 19.80 8.85 -34.79
N GLY A 349 19.91 10.18 -34.61
CA GLY A 349 18.92 11.15 -35.07
C GLY A 349 17.64 11.20 -34.22
N VAL A 350 17.72 10.71 -32.97
CA VAL A 350 16.58 10.66 -32.03
C VAL A 350 16.90 11.51 -30.81
N GLU A 351 16.09 12.53 -30.53
CA GLU A 351 16.31 13.38 -29.36
C GLU A 351 15.71 12.74 -28.09
N PRO A 352 16.47 12.66 -26.98
CA PRO A 352 15.95 12.24 -25.68
C PRO A 352 14.85 13.18 -25.16
N ASP A 353 13.75 12.60 -24.70
CA ASP A 353 12.62 13.32 -24.09
C ASP A 353 12.66 13.27 -22.55
N THR A 354 11.72 13.96 -21.89
CA THR A 354 11.56 13.94 -20.43
C THR A 354 11.44 12.51 -19.88
N VAL A 355 10.75 11.61 -20.59
CA VAL A 355 10.59 10.20 -20.20
C VAL A 355 11.95 9.49 -20.18
N THR A 356 12.82 9.76 -21.14
CA THR A 356 14.18 9.20 -21.24
C THR A 356 14.99 9.54 -19.98
N TYR A 357 15.03 10.81 -19.59
CA TYR A 357 15.75 11.25 -18.39
C TYR A 357 15.09 10.74 -17.11
N ASN A 358 13.75 10.68 -17.04
CA ASN A 358 13.03 10.12 -15.90
C ASN A 358 13.34 8.63 -15.68
N ILE A 359 13.43 7.84 -16.76
CA ILE A 359 13.84 6.42 -16.68
C ILE A 359 15.26 6.31 -16.13
N LEU A 360 16.18 7.13 -16.65
CA LEU A 360 17.58 7.10 -16.24
C LEU A 360 17.76 7.54 -14.78
N ALA A 361 17.11 8.64 -14.37
CA ALA A 361 17.12 9.13 -13.00
C ALA A 361 16.51 8.10 -12.03
N LYS A 362 15.42 7.42 -12.43
CA LYS A 362 14.86 6.30 -11.67
C LYS A 362 15.83 5.13 -11.56
N GLY A 363 16.57 4.80 -12.62
CA GLY A 363 17.60 3.75 -12.60
C GLY A 363 18.72 4.05 -11.60
N TYR A 364 19.26 5.27 -11.61
CA TYR A 364 20.24 5.71 -10.61
C TYR A 364 19.68 5.68 -9.18
N HIS A 365 18.41 6.06 -9.02
CA HIS A 365 17.72 5.99 -7.73
C HIS A 365 17.56 4.55 -7.21
N LEU A 366 17.20 3.59 -8.07
CA LEU A 366 17.10 2.16 -7.70
C LEU A 366 18.43 1.57 -7.24
N LEU A 367 19.55 2.06 -7.78
CA LEU A 367 20.91 1.66 -7.38
C LEU A 367 21.43 2.43 -6.15
N GLY A 368 20.63 3.30 -5.54
CA GLY A 368 21.03 4.13 -4.40
C GLY A 368 22.01 5.27 -4.75
N LYS A 369 22.28 5.52 -6.04
CA LYS A 369 23.17 6.59 -6.51
C LYS A 369 22.41 7.92 -6.69
N ILE A 370 21.91 8.48 -5.59
CA ILE A 370 20.99 9.63 -5.60
C ILE A 370 21.64 10.89 -6.20
N SER A 371 22.94 11.12 -5.95
CA SER A 371 23.67 12.28 -6.51
C SER A 371 23.66 12.32 -8.04
N LEU A 372 23.90 11.16 -8.67
CA LEU A 372 23.87 11.04 -10.14
C LEU A 372 22.44 11.19 -10.69
N ALA A 373 21.42 10.74 -9.94
CA ALA A 373 20.03 10.98 -10.35
C ALA A 373 19.71 12.48 -10.41
N SER A 374 20.19 13.28 -9.44
CA SER A 374 20.05 14.74 -9.46
C SER A 374 20.84 15.39 -10.62
N GLU A 375 22.03 14.87 -10.95
CA GLU A 375 22.80 15.35 -12.09
C GLU A 375 22.09 15.10 -13.42
N VAL A 376 21.48 13.92 -13.60
CA VAL A 376 20.67 13.59 -14.79
C VAL A 376 19.47 14.54 -14.93
N ILE A 377 18.81 14.90 -13.83
CA ILE A 377 17.70 15.87 -13.84
C ILE A 377 18.22 17.28 -14.19
N LYS A 378 19.41 17.65 -13.71
CA LYS A 378 20.04 18.91 -14.11
C LYS A 378 20.36 18.94 -15.61
N GLN A 379 20.90 17.85 -16.16
CA GLN A 379 21.16 17.74 -17.61
C GLN A 379 19.88 17.85 -18.45
N MET A 380 18.76 17.34 -17.93
CA MET A 380 17.44 17.49 -18.55
C MET A 380 17.03 18.98 -18.61
N LEU A 381 17.20 19.71 -17.50
CA LEU A 381 16.92 21.15 -17.43
C LEU A 381 17.84 21.98 -18.34
N ASP A 382 19.13 21.65 -18.38
CA ASP A 382 20.13 22.34 -19.23
C ASP A 382 19.81 22.17 -20.73
N LYS A 383 19.09 21.10 -21.11
CA LYS A 383 18.59 20.87 -22.47
C LYS A 383 17.24 21.54 -22.76
N GLY A 384 16.70 22.30 -21.82
CA GLY A 384 15.43 23.02 -21.97
C GLY A 384 14.18 22.16 -21.87
N LEU A 385 14.27 20.94 -21.34
CA LEU A 385 13.12 20.07 -21.11
C LEU A 385 12.44 20.43 -19.78
N SER A 386 11.11 20.53 -19.79
CA SER A 386 10.32 20.83 -18.60
C SER A 386 10.14 19.60 -17.70
N PRO A 387 10.41 19.69 -16.38
CA PRO A 387 10.08 18.64 -15.42
C PRO A 387 8.60 18.31 -15.41
N ASP A 388 8.28 17.02 -15.26
CA ASP A 388 6.91 16.55 -15.04
C ASP A 388 6.72 16.07 -13.59
N VAL A 389 5.51 15.65 -13.24
CA VAL A 389 5.18 15.10 -11.91
C VAL A 389 6.09 13.92 -11.54
N ILE A 390 6.53 13.12 -12.52
CA ILE A 390 7.40 11.97 -12.30
C ILE A 390 8.81 12.47 -11.94
N THR A 391 9.34 13.49 -12.61
CA THR A 391 10.64 14.10 -12.31
C THR A 391 10.69 14.63 -10.88
N TYR A 392 9.66 15.38 -10.47
CA TYR A 392 9.54 15.86 -9.09
C TYR A 392 9.42 14.71 -8.11
N THR A 393 8.61 13.69 -8.39
CA THR A 393 8.47 12.51 -7.52
C THR A 393 9.81 11.78 -7.31
N ILE A 394 10.61 11.59 -8.36
CA ILE A 394 11.94 10.97 -8.28
C ILE A 394 12.87 11.82 -7.40
N SER A 395 12.86 13.14 -7.60
CA SER A 395 13.66 14.08 -6.82
C SER A 395 13.29 14.07 -5.33
N LEU A 396 12.00 14.13 -5.02
CA LEU A 396 11.47 14.08 -3.65
C LEU A 396 11.83 12.76 -2.96
N CYS A 397 11.69 11.62 -3.66
CA CYS A 397 12.13 10.31 -3.15
C CYS A 397 13.63 10.32 -2.81
N GLY A 398 14.45 10.90 -3.69
CA GLY A 398 15.90 11.07 -3.48
C GLY A 398 16.21 11.88 -2.23
N GLN A 399 15.61 13.06 -2.08
CA GLN A 399 15.84 13.92 -0.91
C GLN A 399 15.36 13.26 0.39
N CYS A 400 14.22 12.57 0.36
CA CYS A 400 13.71 11.82 1.52
C CYS A 400 14.65 10.69 1.96
N GLN A 401 15.32 10.02 1.02
CA GLN A 401 16.30 8.97 1.32
C GLN A 401 17.62 9.53 1.88
N LEU A 402 18.04 10.71 1.42
CA LEU A 402 19.21 11.42 1.96
C LEU A 402 18.93 12.07 3.33
N GLY A 403 17.66 12.15 3.74
CA GLY A 403 17.24 12.84 4.97
C GLY A 403 17.13 14.36 4.84
N ASN A 404 17.30 14.91 3.63
CA ASN A 404 17.23 16.34 3.32
C ASN A 404 15.77 16.78 3.12
N ILE A 405 14.96 16.68 4.18
CA ILE A 405 13.52 16.92 4.10
C ILE A 405 13.18 18.38 3.75
N ASP A 406 13.98 19.35 4.21
CA ASP A 406 13.75 20.77 3.92
C ASP A 406 13.86 21.08 2.41
N GLU A 407 14.85 20.51 1.73
CA GLU A 407 14.97 20.64 0.28
C GLU A 407 13.83 19.93 -0.45
N GLY A 408 13.38 18.79 0.07
CA GLY A 408 12.18 18.12 -0.43
C GLY A 408 10.92 18.98 -0.33
N LEU A 409 10.71 19.67 0.80
CA LEU A 409 9.58 20.58 0.98
C LEU A 409 9.66 21.78 0.03
N ARG A 410 10.86 22.32 -0.20
CA ARG A 410 11.09 23.38 -1.20
C ARG A 410 10.70 22.91 -2.60
N LEU A 411 11.21 21.76 -3.05
CA LEU A 411 10.88 21.20 -4.36
C LEU A 411 9.38 20.93 -4.53
N LEU A 412 8.70 20.50 -3.45
CA LEU A 412 7.25 20.32 -3.48
C LEU A 412 6.53 21.67 -3.64
N ASN A 413 6.96 22.71 -2.94
CA ASN A 413 6.40 24.06 -3.08
C ASN A 413 6.67 24.66 -4.45
N ASP A 414 7.87 24.45 -5.01
CA ASP A 414 8.21 24.86 -6.38
C ASP A 414 7.26 24.21 -7.38
N MET A 415 7.06 22.89 -7.29
CA MET A 415 6.11 22.13 -8.12
C MET A 415 4.66 22.68 -8.00
N LEU A 416 4.21 22.98 -6.78
CA LEU A 416 2.88 23.54 -6.53
C LEU A 416 2.74 24.96 -7.08
N SER A 417 3.79 25.77 -7.01
CA SER A 417 3.83 27.16 -7.50
C SER A 417 3.87 27.25 -9.04
N GLU A 418 4.51 26.29 -9.70
CA GLU A 418 4.56 26.18 -11.17
C GLU A 418 3.23 25.67 -11.76
N GLY A 419 2.26 25.28 -10.91
CA GLY A 419 0.95 24.82 -11.34
C GLY A 419 0.99 23.47 -12.07
N ILE A 420 2.06 22.67 -11.87
CA ILE A 420 2.24 21.32 -12.43
C ILE A 420 1.31 20.35 -11.68
N GLU A 421 0.03 20.53 -12.00
CA GLU A 421 -1.23 19.89 -11.64
C GLU A 421 -1.39 19.23 -10.25
N LEU A 422 -2.16 19.98 -9.44
CA LEU A 422 -3.14 19.69 -8.39
C LEU A 422 -4.03 18.42 -8.53
N LYS A 423 -3.58 17.36 -9.21
CA LYS A 423 -4.31 16.08 -9.36
C LYS A 423 -3.55 14.86 -8.85
N SER A 424 -2.23 14.95 -8.69
CA SER A 424 -1.42 13.80 -8.23
C SER A 424 -1.15 13.89 -6.73
N VAL A 425 -1.68 12.91 -5.99
CA VAL A 425 -1.43 12.72 -4.55
C VAL A 425 -0.01 12.20 -4.28
N ILE A 426 0.68 11.69 -5.31
CA ILE A 426 1.94 10.93 -5.17
C ILE A 426 3.09 11.76 -4.57
N PRO A 427 3.40 12.99 -5.04
CA PRO A 427 4.48 13.81 -4.47
C PRO A 427 4.26 14.12 -2.98
N CYS A 428 3.03 14.44 -2.60
CA CYS A 428 2.66 14.66 -1.20
C CYS A 428 2.83 13.38 -0.36
N SER A 429 2.38 12.22 -0.86
CA SER A 429 2.56 10.92 -0.18
C SER A 429 4.03 10.54 0.03
N VAL A 430 4.91 10.86 -0.94
CA VAL A 430 6.37 10.69 -0.78
C VAL A 430 6.90 11.56 0.35
N MET A 431 6.52 12.84 0.38
CA MET A 431 6.94 13.77 1.42
C MET A 431 6.37 13.41 2.80
N LEU A 432 5.12 12.99 2.89
CA LEU A 432 4.53 12.46 4.13
C LEU A 432 5.33 11.27 4.65
N THR A 433 5.77 10.37 3.76
CA THR A 433 6.61 9.23 4.15
C THR A 433 7.97 9.70 4.69
N GLY A 434 8.59 10.69 4.05
CA GLY A 434 9.83 11.31 4.50
C GLY A 434 9.70 11.95 5.89
N LEU A 435 8.71 12.83 6.05
CA LEU A 435 8.42 13.56 7.29
C LEU A 435 8.13 12.60 8.47
N CYS A 436 7.30 11.57 8.24
CA CYS A 436 7.01 10.57 9.26
C CYS A 436 8.25 9.71 9.61
N LYS A 437 9.19 9.50 8.68
CA LYS A 437 10.47 8.79 8.94
C LYS A 437 11.45 9.62 9.74
N THR A 438 11.52 10.93 9.52
CA THR A 438 12.41 11.82 10.27
C THR A 438 11.80 12.30 11.59
N GLY A 439 10.53 11.97 11.88
CA GLY A 439 9.86 12.34 13.12
C GLY A 439 9.25 13.75 13.12
N ARG A 440 9.17 14.43 11.97
CA ARG A 440 8.61 15.79 11.82
C ARG A 440 7.09 15.72 11.66
N ILE A 441 6.39 15.34 12.73
CA ILE A 441 4.95 15.05 12.72
C ILE A 441 4.10 16.28 12.39
N GLU A 442 4.40 17.42 13.01
CA GLU A 442 3.62 18.65 12.84
C GLU A 442 3.55 19.08 11.37
N GLU A 443 4.68 19.01 10.67
CA GLU A 443 4.76 19.31 9.24
C GLU A 443 4.08 18.24 8.39
N ALA A 444 4.13 16.97 8.79
CA ALA A 444 3.37 15.92 8.11
C ALA A 444 1.85 16.15 8.23
N LEU A 445 1.37 16.57 9.41
CA LEU A 445 -0.03 16.89 9.64
C LEU A 445 -0.44 18.18 8.92
N SER A 446 0.44 19.20 8.86
CA SER A 446 0.22 20.40 8.05
C SER A 446 0.05 20.02 6.58
N LEU A 447 1.03 19.30 6.01
CA LEU A 447 0.98 18.87 4.61
C LEU A 447 -0.28 18.04 4.32
N PHE A 448 -0.66 17.13 5.21
CA PHE A 448 -1.89 16.34 5.07
C PHE A 448 -3.17 17.20 5.04
N ARG A 449 -3.22 18.28 5.82
CA ARG A 449 -4.34 19.25 5.78
C ARG A 449 -4.28 20.13 4.53
N ASP A 450 -3.08 20.58 4.15
CA ASP A 450 -2.84 21.44 2.99
C ASP A 450 -3.21 20.73 1.68
N MET A 451 -3.11 19.40 1.61
CA MET A 451 -3.65 18.62 0.50
C MET A 451 -5.12 18.98 0.22
N LYS A 452 -5.96 19.03 1.27
CA LYS A 452 -7.39 19.38 1.11
C LYS A 452 -7.59 20.84 0.70
N ALA A 453 -6.79 21.75 1.26
CA ALA A 453 -6.83 23.17 0.90
C ALA A 453 -6.47 23.40 -0.58
N ASN A 454 -5.55 22.58 -1.10
CA ASN A 454 -5.12 22.58 -2.50
C ASN A 454 -6.02 21.72 -3.41
N GLY A 455 -7.22 21.33 -2.97
CA GLY A 455 -8.16 20.55 -3.80
C GLY A 455 -7.79 19.08 -4.02
N LEU A 456 -6.75 18.58 -3.35
CA LEU A 456 -6.37 17.15 -3.34
C LEU A 456 -7.13 16.43 -2.22
N SER A 457 -7.80 15.33 -2.56
CA SER A 457 -8.39 14.46 -1.54
C SER A 457 -7.37 13.39 -1.12
N PRO A 458 -6.98 13.31 0.16
CA PRO A 458 -6.09 12.26 0.63
C PRO A 458 -6.68 10.87 0.33
N ASP A 459 -5.89 10.03 -0.32
CA ASP A 459 -6.28 8.67 -0.68
C ASP A 459 -5.92 7.67 0.43
N LEU A 460 -6.23 6.39 0.21
CA LEU A 460 -5.88 5.31 1.13
C LEU A 460 -4.39 5.31 1.47
N VAL A 461 -3.51 5.64 0.52
CA VAL A 461 -2.07 5.61 0.70
C VAL A 461 -1.63 6.72 1.64
N ALA A 462 -2.10 7.96 1.43
CA ALA A 462 -1.81 9.10 2.29
C ALA A 462 -2.26 8.86 3.74
N TYR A 463 -3.50 8.40 3.96
CA TYR A 463 -3.99 8.03 5.28
C TYR A 463 -3.13 6.93 5.93
N SER A 464 -2.81 5.87 5.18
CA SER A 464 -2.00 4.75 5.68
C SER A 464 -0.61 5.20 6.12
N ILE A 465 0.02 6.11 5.37
CA ILE A 465 1.35 6.64 5.69
C ILE A 465 1.32 7.42 6.99
N VAL A 466 0.39 8.36 7.14
CA VAL A 466 0.30 9.23 8.31
C VAL A 466 -0.08 8.42 9.55
N ILE A 467 -1.09 7.55 9.46
CA ILE A 467 -1.50 6.68 10.58
C ILE A 467 -0.33 5.80 11.02
N HIS A 468 0.37 5.14 10.08
CA HIS A 468 1.54 4.33 10.41
C HIS A 468 2.67 5.16 11.04
N GLY A 469 2.90 6.38 10.52
CA GLY A 469 3.89 7.32 11.07
C GLY A 469 3.58 7.71 12.52
N LEU A 470 2.34 8.12 12.78
CA LEU A 470 1.84 8.50 14.10
C LEU A 470 1.93 7.34 15.10
N CYS A 471 1.48 6.14 14.70
CA CYS A 471 1.58 4.95 15.55
C CYS A 471 3.02 4.62 15.92
N ARG A 472 3.98 4.78 15.00
CA ARG A 472 5.39 4.53 15.28
C ARG A 472 6.00 5.57 16.23
N LEU A 473 5.58 6.82 16.12
CA LEU A 473 6.12 7.93 16.91
C LEU A 473 5.43 8.09 18.27
N GLY A 474 4.29 7.42 18.45
CA GLY A 474 3.61 7.32 19.73
C GLY A 474 2.39 8.22 19.90
N GLU A 475 1.95 8.88 18.82
CA GLU A 475 0.84 9.84 18.76
C GLU A 475 -0.49 9.14 18.42
N PHE A 476 -0.95 8.28 19.34
CA PHE A 476 -2.06 7.37 19.09
C PHE A 476 -3.42 8.04 19.02
N GLU A 477 -3.65 9.10 19.79
CA GLU A 477 -4.92 9.82 19.82
C GLU A 477 -5.25 10.39 18.44
N ILE A 478 -4.25 11.00 17.79
CA ILE A 478 -4.37 11.54 16.42
C ILE A 478 -4.51 10.40 15.40
N ALA A 479 -3.80 9.29 15.60
CA ALA A 479 -3.88 8.13 14.71
C ALA A 479 -5.29 7.49 14.70
N VAL A 480 -5.91 7.33 15.87
CA VAL A 480 -7.29 6.84 16.01
C VAL A 480 -8.26 7.81 15.34
N TRP A 481 -8.12 9.12 15.61
CA TRP A 481 -8.97 10.13 14.98
C TRP A 481 -8.89 10.12 13.45
N LEU A 482 -7.69 10.03 12.87
CA LEU A 482 -7.51 9.92 11.41
C LEU A 482 -8.05 8.61 10.85
N TYR A 483 -7.95 7.51 11.60
CA TYR A 483 -8.51 6.22 11.20
C TYR A 483 -10.04 6.28 11.14
N ASP A 484 -10.68 6.90 12.12
CA ASP A 484 -12.13 7.09 12.16
C ASP A 484 -12.59 8.06 11.06
N GLU A 485 -11.82 9.11 10.76
CA GLU A 485 -12.07 10.00 9.63
C GLU A 485 -11.99 9.23 8.29
N MET A 486 -10.98 8.36 8.13
CA MET A 486 -10.84 7.52 6.93
C MET A 486 -12.06 6.59 6.75
N CYS A 487 -12.51 5.95 7.84
CA CYS A 487 -13.68 5.08 7.84
C CYS A 487 -14.97 5.86 7.54
N SER A 488 -15.17 7.04 8.13
CA SER A 488 -16.38 7.86 7.89
C SER A 488 -16.48 8.34 6.43
N LYS A 489 -15.34 8.52 5.76
CA LYS A 489 -15.25 8.80 4.31
C LYS A 489 -15.42 7.57 3.41
N ARG A 490 -15.74 6.40 3.96
CA ARG A 490 -15.85 5.11 3.24
C ARG A 490 -14.56 4.68 2.53
N ILE A 491 -13.40 5.14 3.00
CA ILE A 491 -12.09 4.66 2.53
C ILE A 491 -11.74 3.42 3.35
N LEU A 492 -11.72 2.24 2.71
CA LEU A 492 -11.51 0.97 3.40
C LEU A 492 -10.04 0.83 3.85
N PRO A 493 -9.76 0.61 5.14
CA PRO A 493 -8.41 0.36 5.63
C PRO A 493 -7.80 -0.87 4.97
N ASN A 494 -6.52 -0.78 4.61
CA ASN A 494 -5.76 -1.98 4.24
C ASN A 494 -5.21 -2.68 5.49
N SER A 495 -4.80 -3.94 5.33
CA SER A 495 -4.22 -4.76 6.41
C SER A 495 -3.01 -4.10 7.09
N ARG A 496 -2.21 -3.31 6.36
CA ARG A 496 -1.03 -2.63 6.93
C ARG A 496 -1.43 -1.51 7.90
N THR A 497 -2.45 -0.72 7.55
CA THR A 497 -2.96 0.37 8.40
C THR A 497 -3.54 -0.19 9.69
N VAL A 498 -4.36 -1.24 9.59
CA VAL A 498 -4.92 -1.94 10.75
C VAL A 498 -3.80 -2.53 11.62
N GLY A 499 -2.81 -3.20 11.00
CA GLY A 499 -1.68 -3.77 11.71
C GLY A 499 -0.86 -2.72 12.46
N ALA A 500 -0.63 -1.55 11.85
CA ALA A 500 0.07 -0.44 12.48
C ALA A 500 -0.68 0.11 13.69
N MET A 501 -2.00 0.27 13.58
CA MET A 501 -2.87 0.69 14.68
C MET A 501 -2.83 -0.31 15.85
N LEU A 502 -3.07 -1.59 15.57
CA LEU A 502 -3.05 -2.64 16.60
C LEU A 502 -1.68 -2.75 17.27
N LEU A 503 -0.59 -2.73 16.50
CA LEU A 503 0.77 -2.80 17.04
C LEU A 503 1.06 -1.60 17.93
N GLY A 504 0.65 -0.43 17.48
CA GLY A 504 0.75 0.82 18.20
C GLY A 504 0.05 0.81 19.57
N LEU A 505 -1.23 0.46 19.56
CA LEU A 505 -2.05 0.35 20.79
C LEU A 505 -1.46 -0.67 21.76
N CYS A 506 -1.01 -1.83 21.26
CA CYS A 506 -0.35 -2.84 22.07
C CYS A 506 0.97 -2.34 22.68
N GLN A 507 1.77 -1.53 21.97
CA GLN A 507 3.03 -0.98 22.48
C GLN A 507 2.83 0.04 23.62
N LYS A 508 1.75 0.81 23.62
CA LYS A 508 1.38 1.68 24.76
C LYS A 508 0.74 0.95 25.93
N GLY A 509 0.34 -0.30 25.74
CA GLY A 509 -0.39 -1.08 26.74
C GLY A 509 -1.90 -0.86 26.74
N MET A 510 -2.46 -0.22 25.72
CA MET A 510 -3.90 0.02 25.55
C MET A 510 -4.59 -1.22 24.94
N LEU A 511 -4.46 -2.37 25.61
CA LEU A 511 -4.87 -3.68 25.08
C LEU A 511 -6.38 -3.82 24.88
N LEU A 512 -7.18 -3.15 25.72
CA LEU A 512 -8.64 -3.17 25.61
C LEU A 512 -9.11 -2.51 24.32
N GLU A 513 -8.53 -1.37 23.97
CA GLU A 513 -8.82 -0.66 22.73
C GLU A 513 -8.34 -1.44 21.51
N ALA A 514 -7.14 -2.04 21.59
CA ALA A 514 -6.64 -2.93 20.53
C ALA A 514 -7.61 -4.10 20.27
N ARG A 515 -8.15 -4.70 21.33
CA ARG A 515 -9.15 -5.77 21.24
C ARG A 515 -10.48 -5.28 20.67
N ALA A 516 -10.98 -4.14 21.15
CA ALA A 516 -12.21 -3.55 20.65
C ALA A 516 -12.12 -3.22 19.15
N HIS A 517 -10.99 -2.68 18.68
CA HIS A 517 -10.74 -2.45 17.26
C HIS A 517 -10.70 -3.75 16.46
N LEU A 518 -10.04 -4.79 16.95
CA LEU A 518 -10.02 -6.09 16.29
C LEU A 518 -11.43 -6.70 16.20
N ASP A 519 -12.19 -6.66 17.29
CA ASP A 519 -13.56 -7.20 17.36
C ASP A 519 -14.50 -6.40 16.44
N SER A 520 -14.35 -5.07 16.37
CA SER A 520 -15.10 -4.22 15.43
C SER A 520 -14.88 -4.63 13.97
N LEU A 521 -13.64 -4.96 13.60
CA LEU A 521 -13.32 -5.45 12.26
C LEU A 521 -13.93 -6.83 11.97
N ILE A 522 -13.96 -7.71 12.97
CA ILE A 522 -14.61 -9.02 12.87
C ILE A 522 -16.13 -8.83 12.68
N SER A 523 -16.76 -7.96 13.49
CA SER A 523 -18.19 -7.65 13.38
C SER A 523 -18.57 -6.98 12.07
N ALA A 524 -17.66 -6.20 11.47
CA ALA A 524 -17.85 -5.58 10.16
C ALA A 524 -17.66 -6.57 8.99
N GLY A 525 -17.37 -7.84 9.25
CA GLY A 525 -17.28 -8.89 8.23
C GLY A 525 -15.94 -8.97 7.48
N TYR A 526 -14.88 -8.33 8.00
CA TYR A 526 -13.57 -8.41 7.36
C TYR A 526 -12.94 -9.80 7.57
N ARG A 527 -12.41 -10.39 6.49
CA ARG A 527 -11.58 -11.60 6.57
C ARG A 527 -10.18 -11.21 7.01
N LEU A 528 -9.92 -11.30 8.31
CA LEU A 528 -8.64 -10.95 8.90
C LEU A 528 -7.57 -12.01 8.62
N ASP A 529 -6.34 -11.54 8.41
CA ASP A 529 -5.14 -12.36 8.31
C ASP A 529 -4.66 -12.76 9.73
N ILE A 530 -4.04 -13.93 9.86
CA ILE A 530 -3.41 -14.41 11.10
C ILE A 530 -2.41 -13.40 11.66
N ILE A 531 -1.79 -12.59 10.79
CA ILE A 531 -0.86 -11.53 11.18
C ILE A 531 -1.51 -10.54 12.16
N LEU A 532 -2.76 -10.14 11.92
CA LEU A 532 -3.46 -9.15 12.76
C LEU A 532 -3.81 -9.73 14.13
N TYR A 533 -4.26 -10.98 14.19
CA TYR A 533 -4.45 -11.70 15.45
C TYR A 533 -3.15 -11.85 16.21
N ASN A 534 -2.06 -12.20 15.53
CA ASN A 534 -0.75 -12.37 16.14
C ASN A 534 -0.22 -11.09 16.79
N ILE A 535 -0.51 -9.92 16.22
CA ILE A 535 -0.14 -8.62 16.83
C ILE A 535 -0.79 -8.47 18.21
N VAL A 536 -2.10 -8.76 18.32
CA VAL A 536 -2.84 -8.63 19.58
C VAL A 536 -2.48 -9.74 20.57
N ILE A 537 -2.33 -10.98 20.11
CA ILE A 537 -1.84 -12.12 20.92
C ILE A 537 -0.44 -11.81 21.49
N ASP A 538 0.46 -11.28 20.67
CA ASP A 538 1.79 -10.83 21.10
C ASP A 538 1.71 -9.65 22.10
N GLY A 539 0.80 -8.69 21.86
CA GLY A 539 0.55 -7.59 22.80
C GLY A 539 0.11 -8.07 24.19
N TYR A 540 -0.84 -9.02 24.24
CA TYR A 540 -1.27 -9.66 25.48
C TYR A 540 -0.16 -10.46 26.15
N ALA A 541 0.56 -11.30 25.39
CA ALA A 541 1.69 -12.08 25.89
C ALA A 541 2.80 -11.17 26.46
N LYS A 542 3.12 -10.08 25.75
CA LYS A 542 4.08 -9.07 26.20
C LYS A 542 3.62 -8.29 27.41
N SER A 543 2.34 -8.26 27.71
CA SER A 543 1.82 -7.61 28.92
C SER A 543 1.68 -8.58 30.10
N GLY A 544 1.77 -9.89 29.85
CA GLY A 544 1.60 -10.95 30.85
C GLY A 544 0.16 -11.44 30.99
N CYS A 545 -0.75 -10.94 30.15
CA CYS A 545 -2.17 -11.31 30.07
C CYS A 545 -2.35 -12.56 29.21
N ILE A 546 -1.86 -13.71 29.68
CA ILE A 546 -1.80 -14.95 28.87
C ILE A 546 -3.19 -15.56 28.62
N GLU A 547 -4.14 -15.38 29.55
CA GLU A 547 -5.49 -15.96 29.40
C GLU A 547 -6.26 -15.30 28.26
N GLU A 548 -6.15 -13.98 28.12
CA GLU A 548 -6.73 -13.20 27.02
C GLU A 548 -6.08 -13.55 25.67
N ALA A 549 -4.77 -13.80 25.68
CA ALA A 549 -4.06 -14.29 24.49
C ALA A 549 -4.56 -15.68 24.06
N LEU A 550 -4.83 -16.58 25.01
CA LEU A 550 -5.37 -17.92 24.74
C LEU A 550 -6.82 -17.88 24.29
N GLU A 551 -7.63 -16.98 24.84
CA GLU A 551 -9.00 -16.76 24.39
C GLU A 551 -9.00 -16.36 22.90
N LEU A 552 -8.15 -15.40 22.53
CA LEU A 552 -8.04 -14.95 21.14
C LEU A 552 -7.47 -16.06 20.23
N PHE A 553 -6.52 -16.85 20.72
CA PHE A 553 -6.02 -18.04 20.01
C PHE A 553 -7.13 -19.07 19.74
N ARG A 554 -8.05 -19.30 20.70
CA ARG A 554 -9.21 -20.17 20.50
C ARG A 554 -10.18 -19.62 19.45
N VAL A 555 -10.34 -18.30 19.39
CA VAL A 555 -11.13 -17.64 18.33
C VAL A 555 -10.50 -17.92 16.97
N VAL A 556 -9.19 -17.76 16.82
CA VAL A 556 -8.45 -18.06 15.57
C VAL A 556 -8.74 -19.48 15.08
N ILE A 557 -8.65 -20.48 15.97
CA ILE A 557 -8.93 -21.88 15.63
C ILE A 557 -10.40 -22.07 15.23
N LYS A 558 -11.34 -21.51 16.00
CA LYS A 558 -12.79 -21.62 15.71
C LYS A 558 -13.17 -20.97 14.38
N SER A 559 -12.49 -19.90 13.99
CA SER A 559 -12.68 -19.22 12.71
C SER A 559 -12.05 -19.96 11.51
N GLY A 560 -11.43 -21.13 11.73
CA GLY A 560 -10.80 -21.92 10.67
C GLY A 560 -9.49 -21.32 10.15
N ILE A 561 -8.89 -20.37 10.87
CA ILE A 561 -7.61 -19.77 10.52
C ILE A 561 -6.49 -20.63 11.12
N THR A 562 -5.55 -21.08 10.28
CA THR A 562 -4.42 -21.89 10.73
C THR A 562 -3.39 -21.02 11.46
N PRO A 563 -3.10 -21.27 12.75
CA PRO A 563 -2.02 -20.60 13.46
C PRO A 563 -0.67 -20.87 12.80
N ASN A 564 0.27 -19.94 12.96
CA ASN A 564 1.65 -20.11 12.46
C ASN A 564 2.65 -20.13 13.62
N VAL A 565 3.94 -20.35 13.31
CA VAL A 565 5.00 -20.43 14.33
C VAL A 565 5.10 -19.13 15.15
N ALA A 566 4.79 -17.97 14.56
CA ALA A 566 4.78 -16.71 15.30
C ALA A 566 3.68 -16.67 16.37
N THR A 567 2.49 -17.23 16.11
CA THR A 567 1.41 -17.35 17.11
C THR A 567 1.88 -18.14 18.33
N PHE A 568 2.51 -19.30 18.11
CA PHE A 568 3.02 -20.14 19.18
C PHE A 568 4.20 -19.48 19.92
N ASN A 569 5.08 -18.77 19.21
CA ASN A 569 6.18 -18.02 19.84
C ASN A 569 5.65 -16.96 20.83
N SER A 570 4.60 -16.23 20.46
CA SER A 570 3.96 -15.25 21.34
C SER A 570 3.39 -15.93 22.59
N LEU A 571 2.71 -17.08 22.45
CA LEU A 571 2.18 -17.83 23.60
C LEU A 571 3.29 -18.39 24.50
N ILE A 572 4.35 -18.98 23.92
CA ILE A 572 5.54 -19.44 24.66
C ILE A 572 6.14 -18.28 25.45
N TYR A 573 6.31 -17.12 24.82
CA TYR A 573 6.82 -15.92 25.47
C TYR A 573 5.92 -15.47 26.62
N GLY A 574 4.61 -15.44 26.43
CA GLY A 574 3.64 -15.05 27.45
C GLY A 574 3.69 -15.97 28.67
N TYR A 575 3.72 -17.30 28.48
CA TYR A 575 3.90 -18.26 29.58
C TYR A 575 5.27 -18.14 30.26
N CYS A 576 6.34 -17.89 29.50
CA CYS A 576 7.65 -17.60 30.08
C CYS A 576 7.63 -16.34 30.94
N LYS A 577 6.89 -15.30 30.52
CA LYS A 577 6.74 -14.04 31.25
C LYS A 577 5.94 -14.19 32.54
N THR A 578 4.90 -15.02 32.56
CA THR A 578 4.13 -15.36 33.76
C THR A 578 4.78 -16.43 34.63
N LEU A 579 6.03 -16.82 34.33
CA LEU A 579 6.82 -17.82 35.05
C LEU A 579 6.24 -19.25 35.01
N ASN A 580 5.30 -19.53 34.11
CA ASN A 580 4.75 -20.87 33.90
C ASN A 580 5.48 -21.61 32.75
N ILE A 581 6.74 -21.96 33.01
CA ILE A 581 7.64 -22.57 31.99
C ILE A 581 7.18 -23.97 31.58
N ALA A 582 6.49 -24.71 32.47
CA ALA A 582 5.98 -26.05 32.16
C ALA A 582 4.93 -26.00 31.03
N GLU A 583 3.99 -25.06 31.08
CA GLU A 583 3.03 -24.84 30.00
C GLU A 583 3.74 -24.34 28.73
N ALA A 584 4.75 -23.47 28.86
CA ALA A 584 5.54 -23.02 27.70
C ALA A 584 6.22 -24.20 26.95
N ARG A 585 6.72 -25.22 27.67
CA ARG A 585 7.25 -26.45 27.06
C ARG A 585 6.16 -27.24 26.32
N LYS A 586 4.96 -27.38 26.92
CA LYS A 586 3.83 -28.04 26.25
C LYS A 586 3.43 -27.33 24.96
N ILE A 587 3.42 -25.99 24.94
CA ILE A 587 3.15 -25.21 23.72
C ILE A 587 4.23 -25.45 22.65
N LEU A 588 5.52 -25.53 23.02
CA LEU A 588 6.60 -25.86 22.08
C LEU A 588 6.42 -27.25 21.46
N ASP A 589 6.03 -28.23 22.26
CA ASP A 589 5.76 -29.59 21.79
C ASP A 589 4.51 -29.66 20.89
N ALA A 590 3.49 -28.85 21.19
CA ALA A 590 2.26 -28.75 20.42
C ALA A 590 2.47 -28.20 19.00
N ILE A 591 3.53 -27.41 18.73
CA ILE A 591 3.83 -26.88 17.39
C ILE A 591 3.87 -28.01 16.34
N LYS A 592 4.44 -29.17 16.70
CA LYS A 592 4.55 -30.33 15.81
C LYS A 592 3.19 -30.93 15.44
N LEU A 593 2.22 -30.87 16.35
CA LEU A 593 0.87 -31.41 16.15
C LEU A 593 0.11 -30.63 15.06
N TYR A 594 0.51 -29.38 14.79
CA TYR A 594 -0.01 -28.55 13.71
C TYR A 594 0.78 -28.67 12.41
N GLY A 595 1.71 -29.64 12.30
CA GLY A 595 2.56 -29.81 11.11
C GLY A 595 3.60 -28.71 10.92
N LEU A 596 3.87 -27.91 11.95
CA LEU A 596 4.82 -26.80 11.92
C LEU A 596 6.17 -27.21 12.50
N VAL A 597 7.24 -26.55 12.04
CA VAL A 597 8.59 -26.72 12.59
C VAL A 597 8.90 -25.58 13.56
N PRO A 598 9.24 -25.87 14.83
CA PRO A 598 9.67 -24.83 15.76
C PRO A 598 10.85 -24.03 15.22
N SER A 599 10.84 -22.72 15.42
CA SER A 599 11.89 -21.82 14.95
C SER A 599 13.02 -21.68 15.98
N VAL A 600 14.14 -21.05 15.58
CA VAL A 600 15.18 -20.60 16.52
C VAL A 600 14.58 -19.77 17.65
N VAL A 601 13.61 -18.90 17.33
CA VAL A 601 12.95 -18.02 18.31
C VAL A 601 12.16 -18.84 19.34
N SER A 602 11.49 -19.92 18.92
CA SER A 602 10.72 -20.82 19.80
C SER A 602 11.60 -21.42 20.89
N TYR A 603 12.74 -22.00 20.49
CA TYR A 603 13.72 -22.58 21.42
C TYR A 603 14.40 -21.53 22.29
N THR A 604 14.93 -20.47 21.69
CA THR A 604 15.68 -19.43 22.42
C THR A 604 14.83 -18.72 23.47
N THR A 605 13.54 -18.52 23.21
CA THR A 605 12.60 -17.91 24.17
C THR A 605 12.46 -18.79 25.41
N LEU A 606 12.23 -20.08 25.21
CA LEU A 606 12.10 -21.04 26.31
C LEU A 606 13.44 -21.24 27.05
N MET A 607 14.54 -21.36 26.31
CA MET A 607 15.89 -21.43 26.88
C MET A 607 16.22 -20.20 27.73
N ASN A 608 15.80 -19.00 27.32
CA ASN A 608 16.01 -17.77 28.09
C ASN A 608 15.24 -17.79 29.41
N ALA A 609 14.05 -18.39 29.43
CA ALA A 609 13.27 -18.58 30.66
C ALA A 609 13.98 -19.53 31.64
N TYR A 610 14.50 -20.67 31.17
CA TYR A 610 15.30 -21.58 31.99
C TYR A 610 16.63 -20.95 32.43
N ALA A 611 17.32 -20.23 31.53
CA ALA A 611 18.56 -19.53 31.81
C ALA A 611 18.40 -18.46 32.90
N ASN A 612 17.29 -17.74 32.92
CA ASN A 612 16.97 -16.77 33.98
C ASN A 612 16.86 -17.42 35.37
N ARG A 613 16.51 -18.71 35.44
CA ARG A 613 16.45 -19.48 36.69
C ARG A 613 17.77 -20.18 37.04
N GLY A 614 18.76 -20.12 36.14
CA GLY A 614 20.02 -20.87 36.29
C GLY A 614 19.88 -22.38 36.06
N ASP A 615 18.78 -22.84 35.47
CA ASP A 615 18.59 -24.25 35.10
C ASP A 615 19.40 -24.56 33.84
N THR A 616 20.66 -24.92 34.04
CA THR A 616 21.59 -25.21 32.94
C THR A 616 21.30 -26.54 32.24
N GLU A 617 20.62 -27.47 32.92
CA GLU A 617 20.34 -28.81 32.38
C GLU A 617 19.26 -28.72 31.31
N SER A 618 18.14 -28.06 31.62
CA SER A 618 17.05 -27.82 30.66
C SER A 618 17.50 -26.98 29.46
N VAL A 619 18.42 -26.02 29.67
CA VAL A 619 19.04 -25.24 28.58
C VAL A 619 19.89 -26.13 27.66
N ASP A 620 20.70 -27.02 28.23
CA ASP A 620 21.52 -27.96 27.45
C ASP A 620 20.63 -28.99 26.71
N GLU A 621 19.55 -29.48 27.31
CA GLU A 621 18.56 -30.37 26.66
C GLU A 621 17.93 -29.72 25.43
N LEU A 622 17.36 -28.52 25.58
CA LEU A 622 16.75 -27.78 24.47
C LEU A 622 17.76 -27.45 23.37
N ARG A 623 19.02 -27.18 23.74
CA ARG A 623 20.11 -26.95 22.77
C ARG A 623 20.42 -28.21 21.96
N LEU A 624 20.41 -29.39 22.59
CA LEU A 624 20.62 -30.66 21.91
C LEU A 624 19.43 -31.01 20.99
N GLU A 625 18.20 -30.79 21.45
CA GLU A 625 17.01 -30.99 20.62
C GLU A 625 17.01 -30.07 19.39
N MET A 626 17.35 -28.79 19.58
CA MET A 626 17.46 -27.81 18.50
C MET A 626 18.48 -28.27 17.42
N LYS A 627 19.64 -28.78 17.85
CA LYS A 627 20.66 -29.33 16.94
C LYS A 627 20.19 -30.61 16.24
N ALA A 628 19.52 -31.51 16.95
CA ALA A 628 19.01 -32.76 16.38
C ALA A 628 17.99 -32.52 15.25
N LYS A 629 17.27 -31.40 15.31
CA LYS A 629 16.33 -30.95 14.27
C LYS A 629 16.97 -30.13 13.15
N GLY A 630 18.30 -30.00 13.12
CA GLY A 630 19.01 -29.22 12.11
C GLY A 630 18.84 -27.71 12.24
N ILE A 631 18.34 -27.20 13.37
CA ILE A 631 18.16 -25.76 13.60
C ILE A 631 19.48 -25.20 14.14
N THR A 632 20.10 -24.27 13.42
CA THR A 632 21.39 -23.69 13.80
C THR A 632 21.24 -22.59 14.86
N PRO A 633 21.97 -22.65 15.99
CA PRO A 633 22.01 -21.57 16.99
C PRO A 633 22.49 -20.25 16.40
N THR A 634 21.83 -19.15 16.77
CA THR A 634 22.23 -17.78 16.42
C THR A 634 23.11 -17.15 17.51
N ASN A 635 23.67 -15.97 17.25
CA ASN A 635 24.40 -15.17 18.25
C ASN A 635 23.59 -15.00 19.55
N PHE A 636 22.31 -14.63 19.42
CA PHE A 636 21.39 -14.51 20.54
C PHE A 636 21.18 -15.84 21.31
N THR A 637 21.16 -16.98 20.61
CA THR A 637 21.04 -18.30 21.24
C THR A 637 22.24 -18.57 22.15
N TYR A 638 23.46 -18.30 21.67
CA TYR A 638 24.69 -18.42 22.45
C TYR A 638 24.69 -17.48 23.65
N SER A 639 24.26 -16.22 23.47
CA SER A 639 24.09 -15.25 24.57
C SER A 639 23.21 -15.81 25.70
N VAL A 640 22.08 -16.41 25.35
CA VAL A 640 21.13 -17.01 26.31
C VAL A 640 21.75 -18.20 27.06
N ILE A 641 22.47 -19.08 26.35
CA ILE A 641 23.14 -20.24 26.96
C ILE A 641 24.22 -19.75 27.95
N ILE A 642 25.05 -18.80 27.52
CA ILE A 642 26.14 -18.26 28.34
C ILE A 642 25.56 -17.59 29.59
N LYS A 643 24.51 -16.77 29.44
CA LYS A 643 23.78 -16.18 30.56
C LYS A 643 23.30 -17.24 31.56
N GLY A 644 22.71 -18.33 31.08
CA GLY A 644 22.25 -19.44 31.94
C GLY A 644 23.40 -20.09 32.70
N LEU A 645 24.55 -20.30 32.05
CA LEU A 645 25.76 -20.86 32.67
C LEU A 645 26.35 -19.93 33.74
N CYS A 646 26.35 -18.61 33.50
CA CYS A 646 26.78 -17.61 34.48
C CYS A 646 25.87 -17.62 35.71
N ILE A 647 24.55 -17.55 35.53
CA ILE A 647 23.57 -17.56 36.63
C ILE A 647 23.62 -18.89 37.40
N GLY A 648 23.71 -20.02 36.71
CA GLY A 648 23.87 -21.35 37.31
C GLY A 648 25.26 -21.63 37.90
N LYS A 649 26.18 -20.65 37.89
CA LYS A 649 27.56 -20.75 38.41
C LYS A 649 28.40 -21.89 37.79
N LYS A 650 28.05 -22.36 36.57
CA LYS A 650 28.79 -23.41 35.83
C LYS A 650 29.89 -22.79 34.96
N LEU A 651 30.81 -22.07 35.61
CA LEU A 651 31.76 -21.19 34.94
C LEU A 651 32.89 -21.91 34.17
N THR A 652 33.04 -23.23 34.34
CA THR A 652 33.99 -24.03 33.55
C THR A 652 33.48 -24.25 32.12
N LYS A 653 32.18 -24.51 31.96
CA LYS A 653 31.51 -24.67 30.65
C LYS A 653 31.43 -23.35 29.87
N TYR A 654 31.40 -22.21 30.57
CA TYR A 654 31.37 -20.86 29.99
C TYR A 654 32.44 -20.65 28.90
N LYS A 655 33.72 -20.90 29.21
CA LYS A 655 34.83 -20.71 28.26
C LYS A 655 34.77 -21.70 27.08
N GLN A 656 34.15 -22.87 27.26
CA GLN A 656 33.99 -23.84 26.19
C GLN A 656 32.90 -23.40 25.20
N VAL A 657 31.78 -22.87 25.69
CA VAL A 657 30.69 -22.37 24.84
C VAL A 657 31.10 -21.12 24.06
N LEU A 658 31.87 -20.22 24.67
CA LEU A 658 32.46 -19.08 23.94
C LEU A 658 33.40 -19.53 22.81
N ARG A 659 34.23 -20.55 23.04
CA ARG A 659 35.08 -21.12 21.99
C ARG A 659 34.28 -21.80 20.88
N ASP A 660 33.20 -22.52 21.21
CA ASP A 660 32.28 -23.12 20.24
C ASP A 660 31.54 -22.06 19.39
N MET A 661 31.26 -20.90 19.97
CA MET A 661 30.65 -19.78 19.26
C MET A 661 31.63 -19.21 18.21
N ILE A 662 32.88 -18.96 18.61
CA ILE A 662 33.94 -18.44 17.73
C ILE A 662 34.31 -19.45 16.63
N SER A 663 34.39 -20.75 16.94
CA SER A 663 34.74 -21.77 15.96
C SER A 663 33.70 -21.94 14.85
N LYS A 664 32.46 -21.49 15.07
CA LYS A 664 31.39 -21.45 14.07
C LYS A 664 31.33 -20.15 13.28
N GLY A 665 32.31 -19.27 13.44
CA GLY A 665 32.35 -17.96 12.79
C GLY A 665 31.35 -16.96 13.36
N ILE A 666 30.77 -17.22 14.55
CA ILE A 666 29.87 -16.29 15.22
C ILE A 666 30.70 -15.51 16.23
N THR A 667 30.88 -14.21 16.01
CA THR A 667 31.58 -13.34 16.96
C THR A 667 30.60 -12.75 17.98
N PRO A 668 30.94 -12.71 19.28
CA PRO A 668 30.14 -11.97 20.27
C PRO A 668 29.91 -10.54 19.80
N ASP A 669 28.65 -10.13 19.82
CA ASP A 669 28.29 -8.74 19.58
C ASP A 669 28.23 -7.98 20.91
N GLN A 670 28.11 -6.67 20.83
CA GLN A 670 28.04 -5.82 22.01
C GLN A 670 26.87 -6.18 22.95
N VAL A 671 25.75 -6.67 22.42
CA VAL A 671 24.59 -7.09 23.22
C VAL A 671 24.92 -8.36 24.01
N THR A 672 25.64 -9.30 23.39
CA THR A 672 26.16 -10.52 24.01
C THR A 672 27.06 -10.18 25.18
N ASP A 673 28.08 -9.35 24.96
CA ASP A 673 29.04 -8.97 26.01
C ASP A 673 28.34 -8.27 27.18
N ASN A 674 27.44 -7.32 26.90
CA ASN A 674 26.63 -6.64 27.91
C ASN A 674 25.77 -7.62 28.72
N THR A 675 25.15 -8.60 28.07
CA THR A 675 24.33 -9.63 28.72
C THR A 675 25.18 -10.50 29.66
N ILE A 676 26.40 -10.86 29.23
CA ILE A 676 27.34 -11.65 30.02
C ILE A 676 27.78 -10.86 31.25
N ILE A 677 28.23 -9.61 31.07
CA ILE A 677 28.63 -8.72 32.17
C ILE A 677 27.49 -8.57 33.18
N GLN A 678 26.27 -8.32 32.71
CA GLN A 678 25.09 -8.20 33.58
C GLN A 678 24.83 -9.50 34.37
N SER A 679 24.96 -10.65 33.72
CA SER A 679 24.75 -11.95 34.37
C SER A 679 25.82 -12.28 35.41
N LEU A 680 27.08 -11.91 35.16
CA LEU A 680 28.19 -12.05 36.11
C LEU A 680 28.03 -11.13 37.32
N CYS A 681 27.57 -9.88 37.09
CA CYS A 681 27.24 -8.96 38.16
C CYS A 681 26.16 -9.54 39.09
N ARG A 682 25.11 -10.17 38.55
CA ARG A 682 24.04 -10.81 39.34
C ARG A 682 24.53 -11.93 40.27
N VAL A 683 25.58 -12.65 39.89
CA VAL A 683 26.20 -13.70 40.71
C VAL A 683 27.35 -13.19 41.59
N LYS A 684 27.58 -11.87 41.64
CA LYS A 684 28.65 -11.18 42.37
C LYS A 684 30.08 -11.56 41.94
N ASP A 685 30.26 -12.04 40.71
CA ASP A 685 31.60 -12.30 40.15
C ASP A 685 32.11 -11.08 39.37
N PHE A 686 32.49 -10.03 40.11
CA PHE A 686 32.93 -8.77 39.52
C PHE A 686 34.28 -8.90 38.80
N SER A 687 35.17 -9.78 39.25
CA SER A 687 36.50 -9.96 38.62
C SER A 687 36.34 -10.31 37.15
N ARG A 688 35.51 -11.32 36.84
CA ARG A 688 35.28 -11.74 35.46
C ARG A 688 34.40 -10.78 34.67
N ALA A 689 33.51 -10.05 35.35
CA ALA A 689 32.75 -8.99 34.71
C ALA A 689 33.68 -7.90 34.17
N PHE A 690 34.71 -7.52 34.94
CA PHE A 690 35.75 -6.58 34.50
C PHE A 690 36.70 -7.19 33.46
N GLU A 691 37.10 -8.47 33.58
CA GLU A 691 37.86 -9.14 32.51
C GLU A 691 37.12 -9.10 31.17
N MET A 692 35.80 -9.35 31.17
CA MET A 692 35.00 -9.30 29.95
C MET A 692 34.86 -7.89 29.40
N PHE A 693 34.74 -6.90 30.29
CA PHE A 693 34.72 -5.49 29.91
C PHE A 693 36.03 -5.03 29.24
N GLU A 694 37.19 -5.49 29.72
CA GLU A 694 38.49 -5.15 29.12
C GLU A 694 38.72 -5.83 27.77
N VAL A 695 38.14 -7.02 27.55
CA VAL A 695 38.20 -7.72 26.25
C VAL A 695 37.28 -7.07 25.20
N MET A 696 36.32 -6.25 25.63
CA MET A 696 35.35 -5.60 24.75
C MET A 696 36.00 -4.50 23.90
N LYS A 697 35.94 -4.64 22.57
CA LYS A 697 36.57 -3.67 21.64
C LYS A 697 35.95 -2.26 21.67
N SER A 698 34.66 -2.13 21.99
CA SER A 698 33.94 -0.84 21.96
C SER A 698 32.81 -0.79 22.99
N PRO A 699 33.10 -0.45 24.26
CA PRO A 699 32.07 -0.33 25.29
C PRO A 699 31.13 0.85 25.03
N THR A 700 29.84 0.69 25.33
CA THR A 700 28.82 1.75 25.20
C THR A 700 28.43 2.32 26.56
N PRO A 701 27.72 3.47 26.60
CA PRO A 701 27.07 3.97 27.81
C PRO A 701 26.24 2.91 28.55
N ALA A 702 25.60 1.98 27.82
CA ALA A 702 24.88 0.86 28.40
C ALA A 702 25.79 -0.12 29.16
N THR A 703 26.99 -0.42 28.64
CA THR A 703 27.98 -1.29 29.29
C THR A 703 28.41 -0.72 30.64
N TYR A 704 28.74 0.58 30.69
CA TYR A 704 29.12 1.25 31.93
C TYR A 704 27.98 1.26 32.95
N ASN A 705 26.75 1.53 32.49
CA ASN A 705 25.55 1.50 33.34
C ASN A 705 25.35 0.13 33.99
N ILE A 706 25.55 -0.97 33.26
CA ILE A 706 25.39 -2.34 33.77
C ILE A 706 26.37 -2.63 34.91
N LEU A 707 27.65 -2.26 34.74
CA LEU A 707 28.68 -2.47 35.78
C LEU A 707 28.42 -1.60 37.01
N ILE A 708 28.13 -0.31 36.80
CA ILE A 708 27.83 0.62 37.89
C ILE A 708 26.59 0.14 38.67
N ASP A 709 25.51 -0.21 37.97
CA ASP A 709 24.28 -0.73 38.59
C ASP A 709 24.54 -2.03 39.36
N GLY A 710 25.27 -2.98 38.76
CA GLY A 710 25.62 -4.24 39.40
C GLY A 710 26.44 -4.08 40.69
N LEU A 711 27.45 -3.19 40.67
CA LEU A 711 28.27 -2.88 41.84
C LEU A 711 27.46 -2.16 42.93
N CYS A 712 26.66 -1.17 42.54
CA CYS A 712 25.80 -0.42 43.45
C CYS A 712 24.73 -1.30 44.11
N PHE A 713 24.06 -2.15 43.33
CA PHE A 713 22.99 -3.04 43.80
C PHE A 713 23.50 -4.03 44.87
N HIS A 714 24.75 -4.48 44.75
CA HIS A 714 25.38 -5.38 45.71
C HIS A 714 26.17 -4.67 46.82
N GLY A 715 26.14 -3.33 46.88
CA GLY A 715 26.76 -2.53 47.93
C GLY A 715 28.27 -2.32 47.79
N CYS A 716 28.88 -2.69 46.67
CA CYS A 716 30.31 -2.48 46.38
C CYS A 716 30.59 -1.06 45.87
N ILE A 717 30.16 -0.05 46.63
CA ILE A 717 30.13 1.35 46.20
C ILE A 717 31.54 1.90 45.94
N GLU A 718 32.54 1.53 46.74
CA GLU A 718 33.93 1.99 46.55
C GLU A 718 34.51 1.59 45.20
N LYS A 719 34.21 0.36 44.74
CA LYS A 719 34.60 -0.10 43.40
C LYS A 719 33.83 0.63 42.30
N ALA A 720 32.57 1.00 42.56
CA ALA A 720 31.76 1.77 41.63
C ALA A 720 32.26 3.21 41.47
N ASP A 721 32.68 3.84 42.57
CA ASP A 721 33.29 5.18 42.57
C ASP A 721 34.67 5.17 41.88
N SER A 722 35.51 4.17 42.19
CA SER A 722 36.79 3.99 41.49
C SER A 722 36.59 3.79 39.98
N PHE A 723 35.55 3.05 39.59
CA PHE A 723 35.21 2.85 38.19
C PHE A 723 34.71 4.16 37.55
N LEU A 724 33.82 4.91 38.22
CA LEU A 724 33.37 6.22 37.74
C LEU A 724 34.55 7.16 37.48
N ASN A 725 35.50 7.26 38.42
CA ASN A 725 36.69 8.10 38.27
C ASN A 725 37.50 7.68 37.05
N SER A 726 37.71 6.37 36.84
CA SER A 726 38.42 5.87 35.64
C SER A 726 37.71 6.20 34.33
N LEU A 727 36.38 6.30 34.32
CA LEU A 727 35.61 6.70 33.14
C LEU A 727 35.65 8.21 32.90
N GLN A 728 35.72 9.01 33.96
CA GLN A 728 35.89 10.45 33.89
C GLN A 728 37.29 10.84 33.39
N GLU A 729 38.33 10.14 33.83
CA GLU A 729 39.71 10.33 33.34
C GLU A 729 39.86 10.04 31.83
N ARG A 730 39.05 9.12 31.30
CA ARG A 730 39.02 8.75 29.87
C ARG A 730 38.07 9.64 29.04
N ASP A 731 37.52 10.69 29.63
CA ASP A 731 36.53 11.62 29.04
C ASP A 731 35.35 10.92 28.34
N VAL A 732 34.82 9.88 28.98
CA VAL A 732 33.73 9.09 28.42
C VAL A 732 32.37 9.76 28.69
N SER A 733 31.50 9.82 27.68
CA SER A 733 30.13 10.32 27.81
C SER A 733 29.26 9.34 28.60
N LEU A 734 29.10 9.59 29.90
CA LEU A 734 28.23 8.82 30.79
C LEU A 734 26.77 9.21 30.62
N SER A 735 25.86 8.27 30.85
CA SER A 735 24.42 8.54 30.81
C SER A 735 23.91 9.12 32.14
N LYS A 736 22.80 9.87 32.09
CA LYS A 736 22.05 10.30 33.30
C LYS A 736 21.77 9.14 34.26
N PHE A 737 21.50 7.94 33.72
CA PHE A 737 21.22 6.76 34.51
C PHE A 737 22.38 6.39 35.45
N ALA A 738 23.62 6.36 34.97
CA ALA A 738 24.81 6.02 35.77
C ALA A 738 24.92 6.90 37.03
N TYR A 739 24.82 8.21 36.87
CA TYR A 739 24.87 9.16 37.97
C TYR A 739 23.70 8.95 38.94
N THR A 740 22.46 8.84 38.44
CA THR A 740 21.31 8.63 39.33
C THR A 740 21.38 7.32 40.10
N THR A 741 21.99 6.27 39.55
CA THR A 741 22.18 4.98 40.22
C THR A 741 23.21 5.09 41.35
N LEU A 742 24.33 5.76 41.12
CA LEU A 742 25.34 6.03 42.17
C LEU A 742 24.80 6.94 43.27
N ILE A 743 24.08 8.02 42.92
CA ILE A 743 23.45 8.92 43.89
C ILE A 743 22.48 8.12 44.79
N LYS A 744 21.65 7.26 44.20
CA LYS A 744 20.74 6.38 44.97
C LYS A 744 21.52 5.43 45.87
N ALA A 745 22.63 4.86 45.40
CA ALA A 745 23.46 3.95 46.18
C ALA A 745 24.11 4.65 47.39
N HIS A 746 24.67 5.84 47.20
CA HIS A 746 25.25 6.67 48.26
C HIS A 746 24.22 7.12 49.29
N CYS A 747 23.00 7.48 48.87
CA CYS A 747 21.89 7.74 49.80
C CYS A 747 21.51 6.48 50.61
N VAL A 748 21.61 5.29 50.02
CA VAL A 748 21.37 4.00 50.72
C VAL A 748 22.56 3.61 51.61
N LYS A 749 23.79 4.04 51.31
CA LYS A 749 24.95 3.90 52.20
C LYS A 749 24.83 4.81 53.42
N GLY A 750 24.23 5.99 53.23
CA GLY A 750 24.17 7.06 54.23
C GLY A 750 25.31 8.08 54.08
N ASP A 751 25.85 8.24 52.87
CA ASP A 751 26.84 9.26 52.53
C ASP A 751 26.17 10.36 51.66
N PRO A 752 25.52 11.35 52.28
CA PRO A 752 24.81 12.39 51.55
C PRO A 752 25.74 13.42 50.89
N GLU A 753 26.97 13.57 51.37
CA GLU A 753 27.94 14.53 50.82
C GLU A 753 28.39 14.10 49.43
N THR A 754 28.78 12.83 49.27
CA THR A 754 29.15 12.26 47.97
C THR A 754 27.95 12.24 47.02
N ALA A 755 26.74 11.93 47.53
CA ALA A 755 25.50 12.00 46.76
C ALA A 755 25.21 13.43 46.23
N ALA A 756 25.45 14.47 47.05
CA ALA A 756 25.29 15.86 46.63
C ALA A 756 26.33 16.27 45.57
N LYS A 757 27.60 15.88 45.73
CA LYS A 757 28.65 16.11 44.73
C LYS A 757 28.29 15.51 43.37
N LEU A 758 27.86 14.25 43.35
CA LEU A 758 27.45 13.56 42.12
C LEU A 758 26.20 14.19 41.48
N PHE A 759 25.25 14.68 42.29
CA PHE A 759 24.07 15.36 41.79
C PHE A 759 24.39 16.72 41.17
N LEU A 760 25.32 17.48 41.74
CA LEU A 760 25.81 18.73 41.14
C LEU A 760 26.57 18.46 39.83
N GLN A 761 27.44 17.44 39.80
CA GLN A 761 28.11 17.01 38.55
C GLN A 761 27.11 16.63 37.44
N LEU A 762 25.99 16.00 37.80
CA LEU A 762 24.92 15.68 36.85
C LEU A 762 24.32 16.96 36.25
N LEU A 763 24.10 17.99 37.07
CA LEU A 763 23.58 19.28 36.63
C LEU A 763 24.59 20.05 35.76
N ASP A 764 25.87 20.06 36.15
CA ASP A 764 26.93 20.78 35.42
C ASP A 764 27.16 20.20 34.03
N ARG A 765 26.88 18.90 33.83
CA ARG A 765 26.91 18.24 32.52
C ARG A 765 25.66 18.49 31.66
N GLY A 766 24.73 19.33 32.12
CA GLY A 766 23.56 19.75 31.35
C GLY A 766 22.44 18.71 31.24
N PHE A 767 22.41 17.70 32.12
CA PHE A 767 21.29 16.76 32.15
C PHE A 767 20.05 17.42 32.75
N ASP A 768 18.91 17.28 32.07
CA ASP A 768 17.62 17.73 32.60
C ASP A 768 17.17 16.82 33.76
N VAL A 769 16.73 17.41 34.88
CA VAL A 769 16.42 16.71 36.13
C VAL A 769 14.97 16.97 36.50
N CYS A 770 14.19 15.89 36.60
CA CYS A 770 12.76 15.99 36.86
C CYS A 770 12.43 15.85 38.35
N ILE A 771 11.17 16.15 38.71
CA ILE A 771 10.65 16.02 40.09
C ILE A 771 10.92 14.60 40.66
N ARG A 772 10.83 13.56 39.83
CA ARG A 772 11.09 12.16 40.26
C ARG A 772 12.52 11.94 40.72
N ASP A 773 13.50 12.61 40.13
CA ASP A 773 14.91 12.45 40.49
C ASP A 773 15.18 13.05 41.88
N TYR A 774 14.66 14.26 42.13
CA TYR A 774 14.67 14.88 43.47
C TYR A 774 13.91 14.05 44.50
N SER A 775 12.70 13.59 44.16
CA SER A 775 11.87 12.74 45.01
C SER A 775 12.61 11.46 45.42
N ALA A 776 13.30 10.81 44.49
CA ALA A 776 14.03 9.57 44.74
C ALA A 776 15.18 9.75 45.76
N VAL A 777 15.83 10.92 45.77
CA VAL A 777 16.92 11.26 46.69
C VAL A 777 16.37 11.68 48.05
N ILE A 778 15.43 12.64 48.07
CA ILE A 778 14.81 13.17 49.29
C ILE A 778 14.16 12.05 50.10
N ASN A 779 13.36 11.19 49.45
CA ASN A 779 12.68 10.09 50.14
C ASN A 779 13.65 9.10 50.79
N ARG A 780 14.81 8.85 50.17
CA ARG A 780 15.83 7.94 50.73
C ARG A 780 16.56 8.57 51.92
N LEU A 781 16.90 9.85 51.84
CA LEU A 781 17.54 10.61 52.93
C LEU A 781 16.61 10.76 54.15
N CYS A 782 15.33 11.10 53.94
CA CYS A 782 14.33 11.18 54.99
C CYS A 782 14.14 9.83 55.72
N ARG A 783 14.13 8.71 55.00
CA ARG A 783 14.07 7.35 55.61
C ARG A 783 15.27 7.04 56.51
N ARG A 784 16.41 7.69 56.29
CA ARG A 784 17.65 7.56 57.08
C ARG A 784 17.75 8.60 58.20
N LYS A 785 16.74 9.45 58.39
CA LYS A 785 16.73 10.58 59.32
C LYS A 785 17.81 11.66 59.03
N LEU A 786 18.31 11.71 57.80
CA LEU A 786 19.25 12.73 57.31
C LEU A 786 18.47 13.96 56.78
N THR A 787 17.87 14.71 57.72
CA THR A 787 16.89 15.77 57.42
C THR A 787 17.52 17.06 56.88
N ASN A 788 18.74 17.38 57.29
CA ASN A 788 19.46 18.58 56.85
C ASN A 788 19.86 18.49 55.37
N GLU A 789 20.26 17.30 54.94
CA GLU A 789 20.68 17.02 53.57
C GLU A 789 19.47 16.87 52.65
N ALA A 790 18.38 16.25 53.13
CA ALA A 790 17.10 16.27 52.43
C ALA A 790 16.60 17.72 52.18
N LYS A 791 16.80 18.63 53.14
CA LYS A 791 16.48 20.06 53.01
C LYS A 791 17.32 20.75 51.94
N PHE A 792 18.60 20.39 51.80
CA PHE A 792 19.45 20.89 50.73
C PHE A 792 18.89 20.57 49.35
N PHE A 793 18.53 19.30 49.10
CA PHE A 793 17.95 18.88 47.82
C PHE A 793 16.58 19.52 47.55
N PHE A 794 15.75 19.71 48.59
CA PHE A 794 14.46 20.40 48.45
C PHE A 794 14.63 21.87 48.07
N ARG A 795 15.60 22.58 48.69
CA ARG A 795 15.93 23.96 48.31
C ARG A 795 16.52 24.06 46.91
N LEU A 796 17.38 23.12 46.54
CA LEU A 796 17.96 23.06 45.20
C LEU A 796 16.88 22.91 44.12
N MET A 797 15.90 22.02 44.35
CA MET A 797 14.75 21.84 43.48
C MET A 797 13.97 23.15 43.26
N LEU A 798 13.65 23.87 44.33
CA LEU A 798 12.94 25.16 44.25
C LEU A 798 13.74 26.23 43.53
N SER A 799 15.05 26.32 43.78
CA SER A 799 15.92 27.31 43.13
C SER A 799 16.02 27.15 41.60
N ARG A 800 15.73 25.94 41.10
CA ARG A 800 15.72 25.61 39.67
C ARG A 800 14.31 25.69 39.05
N GLY A 801 13.33 26.21 39.79
CA GLY A 801 11.95 26.37 39.30
C GLY A 801 11.15 25.08 39.21
N VAL A 802 11.64 23.98 39.82
CA VAL A 802 10.93 22.70 39.84
C VAL A 802 9.96 22.68 41.03
N SER A 803 8.66 22.61 40.76
CA SER A 803 7.62 22.60 41.80
C SER A 803 7.54 21.23 42.50
N PRO A 804 7.52 21.17 43.84
CA PRO A 804 7.33 19.93 44.58
C PRO A 804 5.95 19.32 44.31
N ASP A 805 5.87 17.99 44.28
CA ASP A 805 4.59 17.27 44.33
C ASP A 805 4.10 17.09 45.78
N LEU A 806 2.82 16.69 45.92
CA LEU A 806 2.17 16.44 47.21
C LEU A 806 2.88 15.39 48.05
N ASP A 807 3.52 14.40 47.42
CA ASP A 807 4.15 13.28 48.10
C ASP A 807 5.49 13.67 48.73
N ILE A 808 6.32 14.47 48.05
CA ILE A 808 7.56 15.02 48.60
C ILE A 808 7.25 15.89 49.82
N CYS A 809 6.26 16.77 49.71
CA CYS A 809 5.84 17.64 50.83
C CYS A 809 5.40 16.81 52.05
N ARG A 810 4.60 15.76 51.85
CA ARG A 810 4.17 14.86 52.94
C ARG A 810 5.35 14.13 53.59
N VAL A 811 6.30 13.63 52.80
CA VAL A 811 7.48 12.90 53.32
C VAL A 811 8.39 13.82 54.13
N MET A 812 8.57 15.07 53.69
CA MET A 812 9.35 16.07 54.43
C MET A 812 8.67 16.46 55.75
N ILE A 813 7.34 16.67 55.76
CA ILE A 813 6.58 17.00 56.98
C ILE A 813 6.64 15.86 58.00
N ARG A 814 6.51 14.60 57.57
CA ARG A 814 6.57 13.43 58.46
C ARG A 814 7.95 13.16 59.07
N SER A 815 9.01 13.73 58.50
CA SER A 815 10.38 13.47 58.95
C SER A 815 10.93 14.51 59.95
N SER A 816 10.26 15.65 60.15
CA SER A 816 10.43 16.48 61.37
C SER A 816 9.32 17.54 61.54
N ASP A 817 8.93 17.79 62.79
CA ASP A 817 7.89 18.77 63.16
C ASP A 817 8.27 20.23 62.83
N VAL A 818 9.57 20.52 62.65
CA VAL A 818 10.07 21.86 62.28
C VAL A 818 9.86 22.17 60.79
N PHE A 819 9.61 21.15 59.94
CA PHE A 819 9.44 21.31 58.50
C PHE A 819 8.10 21.93 58.07
N ALA A 820 7.06 21.79 58.89
CA ALA A 820 5.74 22.35 58.61
C ALA A 820 5.80 23.87 58.39
N TRP A 821 6.60 24.59 59.18
CA TRP A 821 6.75 26.05 59.09
C TRP A 821 7.57 26.50 57.88
N THR A 822 8.62 25.75 57.51
CA THR A 822 9.51 26.12 56.39
C THR A 822 8.84 25.86 55.03
N ILE A 823 8.05 24.79 54.92
CA ILE A 823 7.27 24.48 53.72
C ILE A 823 6.14 25.50 53.53
N LYS A 824 5.49 25.92 54.63
CA LYS A 824 4.45 26.97 54.62
C LYS A 824 5.02 28.31 54.15
N SER A 825 6.21 28.70 54.63
CA SER A 825 6.92 29.91 54.20
C SER A 825 7.41 29.85 52.74
N GLY A 826 7.92 28.71 52.27
CA GLY A 826 8.42 28.56 50.89
C GLY A 826 7.30 28.54 49.84
N LEU A 827 6.16 27.91 50.14
CA LEU A 827 4.97 27.91 49.27
C LEU A 827 4.34 29.31 49.15
N LEU A 828 4.40 30.13 50.21
CA LEU A 828 3.97 31.53 50.21
C LEU A 828 4.82 32.44 49.31
N LEU A 829 6.11 32.14 49.15
CA LEU A 829 6.99 32.88 48.22
C LEU A 829 6.71 32.52 46.76
N ILE A 830 6.40 31.26 46.46
CA ILE A 830 6.14 30.79 45.08
C ILE A 830 4.75 31.23 44.59
N SER A 831 3.74 31.31 45.47
CA SER A 831 2.41 31.81 45.12
C SER A 831 2.41 33.30 44.73
N SER A 832 3.39 34.07 45.18
CA SER A 832 3.54 35.48 44.77
C SER A 832 4.02 35.65 43.32
N ASN A 833 4.66 34.62 42.73
CA ASN A 833 5.24 34.65 41.39
C ASN A 833 4.46 33.86 40.32
N GLN A 834 3.49 33.02 40.68
CA GLN A 834 2.64 32.31 39.72
C GLN A 834 1.16 32.33 40.12
N ARG A 835 0.31 32.88 39.23
CA ARG A 835 -1.15 32.77 39.28
C ARG A 835 -1.58 31.32 39.00
N ASN A 836 -1.45 30.43 39.99
CA ASN A 836 -2.00 29.08 39.92
C ASN A 836 -2.89 28.83 41.15
N GLY A 837 -4.21 28.71 40.92
CA GLY A 837 -5.24 28.52 41.94
C GLY A 837 -5.19 27.19 42.71
N LEU A 838 -4.27 26.28 42.36
CA LEU A 838 -4.05 25.04 43.12
C LEU A 838 -3.23 25.23 44.41
N LEU A 839 -2.42 26.31 44.50
CA LEU A 839 -1.59 26.56 45.69
C LEU A 839 -2.36 27.10 46.89
N SER A 840 -3.53 27.73 46.70
CA SER A 840 -4.36 28.27 47.79
C SER A 840 -5.01 27.16 48.63
N HIS A 841 -5.32 26.00 48.04
CA HIS A 841 -5.89 24.85 48.75
C HIS A 841 -4.88 24.07 49.59
N LEU A 842 -3.57 24.27 49.36
CA LEU A 842 -2.48 23.62 50.10
C LEU A 842 -2.03 24.39 51.35
N ILE A 843 -2.47 25.65 51.50
CA ILE A 843 -2.11 26.54 52.62
C ILE A 843 -3.12 26.45 53.78
N CYS A 844 -4.38 26.08 53.48
CA CYS A 844 -5.39 25.65 54.46
C CYS A 844 -5.15 24.21 54.86
#